data_AF-A0AA96RL92-F1
#
_entry.id   AF-A0AA96RL92-F1
#
_cell.length_a   1.000
_cell.length_b   1.000
_cell.length_c   1.000
_cell.angle_alpha   90.00
_cell.angle_beta   90.00
_cell.angle_gamma   90.00
#
_symmetry.space_group_name_H-M   'P 1'
#
loop_
_entity.id
_entity.type
_entity.pdbx_description
1 polymer ?
#
loop_
_entity_poly.entity_id
_entity_poly.type
_entity_poly.pdbx_seq_one_letter_code
_entity_poly.pdbx_strand_id
1 'polypeptide(L)'
;MASIYPADPEFSNYAEEMVYKLFKDHLPQEYIVYFNYYIDHKEFDIAILIPNKGILVIEIKAWRAEQVIEVKDINNMLYRTKNGAEIWEKSPYKQATGYCKSFINRIKSELNKDILVLPLVCFPHVKLAEYKNSGLNILSPVVEHTLCEEDLEPSMIRERLLSVFTKFEKMSIDPFDYTRMIEIRKFFEPWEQIRSSLTSVVDQTAVTRIGTREHYSILGYMPSMVPNDLLDEKLAYYYRHWQQGSKIILILESEVHLKYVREKIEEFLNESALQNKFSFIHRNGQVKDSIFNMFLYLTKEPLGREVSFEILDGKYEGFEQDLIRVDGSSPFNLNQFKIEHAPIERNINIKAGAGSGKTFSMIARISYLIYSHRLRADQLSDAIYLITFTNEAASNMKEKLQEYFQNYFLVTKDYEAFRMIESVEGMNISTIHSLVKRIIQKFSAVIGLGSNLKIVTGRYERGQSIAQALNKYIDEENIDASDLHLSMYKLQRRIRTFLEKLESKNVDIINDSLDFGVNEMNPQLHRLLTNVLVETETAIRQDLNNSGVIRLSDLMIKLKEITHHNSELFQTYKNRIKYLFVDEFQDTDDAQIELMNLIQSKVGFNYFVVGDVKQCIYRFRGAEVKAFDQLVGELGEQWGLSYTLNKNYRTDSQLLERFEKSFASWGRGPSPRLAYIREEDHLTSHLRINASSEPFFREVELVDEKDNDEFKDVFCRELRSLYEVMPEKGTLAILVRENNEAEKIRQLGSECDFFIETDAGGNLFQLESTLDLYKLVMALQNSQSPKHLFNLYSTCYVNKYIPKAMLNSFHQDKEKILQFFRENPPIDGWAEYLMQLKREPVLFVLRNILLHTIPWESYGSKFKHQPESRYLFERFYKRNLDQLFEVISQSFDGDYLTLNKLEQFLRIMIITKQAEENREQLNLQAEGKKRIVCMTVHKSKGLEFDTVFMPFTNRDLMSSKKSGPVEVINLSKGKIGYKFRLDTPMVINEYKKEIDMKNNYFKAEENKEKIEQVHEETRILYVAMTRAIRNFVYMTYSNSTAEKSWQKFIKEEIT
;
A
#
# COMPACT_ATOMS: atom_id res chain seq x y z
N MET A 1 -40.57 -24.49 -15.73
CA MET A 1 -40.30 -25.32 -16.92
C MET A 1 -38.81 -25.20 -17.24
N ALA A 2 -38.14 -26.30 -17.55
CA ALA A 2 -36.71 -26.33 -17.89
C ALA A 2 -36.37 -25.36 -19.03
N SER A 3 -35.15 -24.82 -19.02
CA SER A 3 -34.68 -24.00 -20.14
C SER A 3 -34.16 -24.93 -21.24
N ILE A 4 -34.86 -24.97 -22.38
CA ILE A 4 -34.52 -25.85 -23.50
C ILE A 4 -33.97 -25.06 -24.68
N TYR A 5 -32.89 -25.54 -25.27
CA TYR A 5 -32.20 -24.93 -26.40
C TYR A 5 -32.07 -25.93 -27.56
N PRO A 6 -32.35 -25.53 -28.81
CA PRO A 6 -33.03 -24.28 -29.18
C PRO A 6 -34.50 -24.29 -28.72
N ALA A 7 -35.13 -23.12 -28.69
CA ALA A 7 -36.52 -22.98 -28.24
C ALA A 7 -37.54 -23.65 -29.20
N ASP A 8 -37.17 -23.78 -30.48
CA ASP A 8 -37.92 -24.46 -31.53
C ASP A 8 -36.95 -25.32 -32.38
N PRO A 9 -36.60 -26.55 -31.96
CA PRO A 9 -35.72 -27.42 -32.73
C PRO A 9 -36.43 -28.03 -33.94
N GLU A 10 -35.66 -28.34 -34.98
CA GLU A 10 -36.12 -29.25 -36.05
C GLU A 10 -36.00 -30.69 -35.55
N PHE A 11 -37.11 -31.43 -35.59
CA PHE A 11 -37.14 -32.84 -35.17
C PHE A 11 -36.91 -33.76 -36.37
N SER A 12 -36.04 -34.75 -36.20
CA SER A 12 -35.81 -35.76 -37.23
C SER A 12 -36.98 -36.76 -37.33
N ASN A 13 -37.73 -36.92 -36.23
CA ASN A 13 -38.86 -37.85 -36.12
C ASN A 13 -39.86 -37.44 -35.02
N TYR A 14 -41.06 -38.04 -35.05
CA TYR A 14 -42.12 -37.77 -34.07
C TYR A 14 -41.76 -38.16 -32.62
N ALA A 15 -40.82 -39.08 -32.41
CA ALA A 15 -40.44 -39.53 -31.09
C ALA A 15 -39.58 -38.47 -30.36
N GLU A 16 -38.71 -37.77 -31.10
CA GLU A 16 -37.98 -36.60 -30.62
C GLU A 16 -38.93 -35.45 -30.23
N GLU A 17 -39.93 -35.15 -31.07
CA GLU A 17 -40.95 -34.13 -30.78
C GLU A 17 -41.72 -34.46 -29.48
N MET A 18 -42.06 -35.74 -29.28
CA MET A 18 -42.77 -36.20 -28.10
C MET A 18 -41.93 -36.04 -26.82
N VAL A 19 -40.66 -36.48 -26.84
CA VAL A 19 -39.75 -36.34 -25.69
C VAL A 19 -39.45 -34.87 -25.40
N TYR A 20 -39.29 -34.05 -26.43
CA TYR A 20 -39.10 -32.62 -26.29
C TYR A 20 -40.27 -31.95 -25.54
N LYS A 21 -41.52 -32.23 -25.94
CA LYS A 21 -42.72 -31.67 -25.27
C LYS A 21 -42.78 -32.12 -23.82
N LEU A 22 -42.55 -33.41 -23.56
CA LEU A 22 -42.51 -33.96 -22.21
C LEU A 22 -41.48 -33.22 -21.32
N PHE A 23 -40.27 -33.01 -21.84
CA PHE A 23 -39.22 -32.34 -21.08
C PHE A 23 -39.48 -30.86 -20.87
N LYS A 24 -40.03 -30.18 -21.89
CA LYS A 24 -40.40 -28.77 -21.82
C LYS A 24 -41.43 -28.52 -20.72
N ASP A 25 -42.45 -29.35 -20.67
CA ASP A 25 -43.60 -29.13 -19.79
C ASP A 25 -43.38 -29.64 -18.37
N HIS A 26 -42.54 -30.68 -18.18
CA HIS A 26 -42.45 -31.40 -16.89
C HIS A 26 -41.08 -31.39 -16.20
N LEU A 27 -40.00 -30.90 -16.83
CA LEU A 27 -38.71 -30.78 -16.13
C LEU A 27 -38.58 -29.48 -15.32
N PRO A 28 -37.85 -29.50 -14.19
CA PRO A 28 -37.61 -28.33 -13.35
C PRO A 28 -36.92 -27.18 -14.09
N GLN A 29 -37.20 -25.94 -13.71
CA GLN A 29 -36.60 -24.74 -14.33
C GLN A 29 -35.07 -24.66 -14.18
N GLU A 30 -34.54 -25.28 -13.14
CA GLU A 30 -33.10 -25.37 -12.86
C GLU A 30 -32.35 -26.29 -13.83
N TYR A 31 -33.04 -27.11 -14.64
CA TYR A 31 -32.40 -28.00 -15.61
C TYR A 31 -32.21 -27.26 -16.93
N ILE A 32 -31.04 -27.43 -17.54
CA ILE A 32 -30.75 -26.92 -18.88
C ILE A 32 -30.73 -28.11 -19.84
N VAL A 33 -31.54 -28.05 -20.89
CA VAL A 33 -31.67 -29.12 -21.88
C VAL A 33 -31.18 -28.60 -23.23
N TYR A 34 -30.24 -29.30 -23.85
CA TYR A 34 -29.78 -29.05 -25.22
C TYR A 34 -30.29 -30.15 -26.13
N PHE A 35 -30.88 -29.76 -27.26
CA PHE A 35 -31.45 -30.66 -28.27
C PHE A 35 -30.73 -30.47 -29.60
N ASN A 36 -30.28 -31.56 -30.24
CA ASN A 36 -29.58 -31.55 -31.53
C ASN A 36 -28.35 -30.59 -31.54
N TYR A 37 -27.51 -30.69 -30.50
CA TYR A 37 -26.30 -29.89 -30.35
C TYR A 37 -25.03 -30.69 -30.63
N TYR A 38 -23.94 -29.98 -30.93
CA TYR A 38 -22.65 -30.57 -31.27
C TYR A 38 -21.64 -30.53 -30.12
N ILE A 39 -20.96 -31.64 -29.90
CA ILE A 39 -19.76 -31.75 -29.06
C ILE A 39 -18.64 -32.42 -29.89
N ASP A 40 -17.49 -31.78 -30.04
CA ASP A 40 -16.36 -32.27 -30.84
C ASP A 40 -16.76 -32.77 -32.25
N HIS A 41 -17.58 -31.98 -32.97
CA HIS A 41 -18.13 -32.29 -34.30
C HIS A 41 -19.11 -33.48 -34.37
N LYS A 42 -19.63 -33.95 -33.23
CA LYS A 42 -20.68 -34.97 -33.18
C LYS A 42 -21.96 -34.40 -32.61
N GLU A 43 -23.05 -34.62 -33.32
CA GLU A 43 -24.40 -34.24 -32.88
C GLU A 43 -24.97 -35.30 -31.93
N PHE A 44 -25.54 -34.86 -30.81
CA PHE A 44 -26.30 -35.72 -29.90
C PHE A 44 -27.75 -35.27 -29.85
N ASP A 45 -28.67 -36.21 -29.61
CA ASP A 45 -30.10 -35.90 -29.61
C ASP A 45 -30.46 -35.00 -28.42
N ILE A 46 -30.10 -35.40 -27.18
CA ILE A 46 -30.34 -34.58 -25.98
C ILE A 46 -29.15 -34.62 -25.00
N ALA A 47 -28.79 -33.47 -24.44
CA ALA A 47 -28.01 -33.38 -23.21
C ALA A 47 -28.75 -32.59 -22.14
N ILE A 48 -28.86 -33.14 -20.92
CA ILE A 48 -29.49 -32.50 -19.77
C ILE A 48 -28.42 -32.22 -18.71
N LEU A 49 -28.29 -30.94 -18.34
CA LEU A 49 -27.43 -30.48 -17.26
C LEU A 49 -28.28 -30.39 -16.00
N ILE A 50 -27.99 -31.23 -15.01
CA ILE A 50 -28.75 -31.34 -13.77
C ILE A 50 -27.88 -30.84 -12.61
N PRO A 51 -28.17 -29.65 -12.04
CA PRO A 51 -27.33 -29.07 -11.00
C PRO A 51 -27.23 -29.99 -9.77
N ASN A 52 -26.02 -30.06 -9.22
CA ASN A 52 -25.61 -30.94 -8.11
C ASN A 52 -25.70 -32.45 -8.39
N LYS A 53 -25.97 -32.88 -9.63
CA LYS A 53 -25.95 -34.30 -10.03
C LYS A 53 -24.94 -34.59 -11.14
N GLY A 54 -25.03 -33.91 -12.27
CA GLY A 54 -24.15 -34.14 -13.42
C GLY A 54 -24.87 -33.93 -14.76
N ILE A 55 -24.33 -34.54 -15.81
CA ILE A 55 -24.88 -34.45 -17.18
C ILE A 55 -25.42 -35.80 -17.63
N LEU A 56 -26.63 -35.80 -18.19
CA LEU A 56 -27.18 -36.94 -18.92
C LEU A 56 -27.11 -36.68 -20.42
N VAL A 57 -26.63 -37.65 -21.20
CA VAL A 57 -26.70 -37.61 -22.66
C VAL A 57 -27.63 -38.72 -23.12
N ILE A 58 -28.72 -38.37 -23.81
CA ILE A 58 -29.80 -39.27 -24.18
C ILE A 58 -29.82 -39.43 -25.71
N GLU A 59 -29.79 -40.69 -26.15
CA GLU A 59 -30.02 -41.08 -27.55
C GLU A 59 -31.47 -41.57 -27.71
N ILE A 60 -32.22 -41.02 -28.67
CA ILE A 60 -33.62 -41.34 -28.93
C ILE A 60 -33.72 -42.21 -30.18
N LYS A 61 -34.44 -43.34 -30.07
CA LYS A 61 -34.78 -44.18 -31.23
C LYS A 61 -36.28 -44.36 -31.35
N ALA A 62 -36.83 -43.88 -32.47
CA ALA A 62 -38.26 -43.98 -32.82
C ALA A 62 -38.70 -45.40 -33.27
N TRP A 63 -38.01 -46.44 -32.83
CA TRP A 63 -38.26 -47.82 -33.23
C TRP A 63 -39.49 -48.38 -32.51
N ARG A 64 -40.20 -49.28 -33.19
CA ARG A 64 -41.19 -50.17 -32.59
C ARG A 64 -40.64 -51.59 -32.54
N ALA A 65 -41.05 -52.37 -31.54
CA ALA A 65 -40.55 -53.74 -31.37
C ALA A 65 -40.77 -54.62 -32.61
N GLU A 66 -41.88 -54.41 -33.32
CA GLU A 66 -42.24 -55.12 -34.55
C GLU A 66 -41.30 -54.84 -35.74
N GLN A 67 -40.57 -53.72 -35.70
CA GLN A 67 -39.65 -53.30 -36.76
C GLN A 67 -38.28 -53.93 -36.61
N VAL A 68 -37.99 -54.55 -35.46
CA VAL A 68 -36.73 -55.23 -35.21
C VAL A 68 -36.71 -56.55 -35.96
N ILE A 69 -35.85 -56.69 -36.96
CA ILE A 69 -35.70 -57.94 -37.71
C ILE A 69 -34.69 -58.85 -37.00
N GLU A 70 -33.49 -58.31 -36.74
CA GLU A 70 -32.38 -59.07 -36.15
C GLU A 70 -31.47 -58.15 -35.34
N VAL A 71 -31.12 -58.56 -34.12
CA VAL A 71 -30.04 -57.97 -33.35
C VAL A 71 -28.84 -58.89 -33.45
N LYS A 72 -27.86 -58.51 -34.27
CA LYS A 72 -26.71 -59.36 -34.61
C LYS A 72 -25.71 -59.47 -33.47
N ASP A 73 -25.40 -58.33 -32.84
CA ASP A 73 -24.48 -58.23 -31.71
C ASP A 73 -24.73 -56.93 -30.92
N ILE A 74 -23.93 -56.67 -29.87
CA ILE A 74 -24.01 -55.46 -29.03
C ILE A 74 -23.74 -54.14 -29.79
N ASN A 75 -23.37 -54.18 -31.07
CA ASN A 75 -23.02 -53.02 -31.89
C ASN A 75 -24.00 -52.78 -33.02
N ASN A 76 -24.62 -53.81 -33.59
CA ASN A 76 -25.34 -53.69 -34.85
C ASN A 76 -26.69 -54.41 -34.82
N MET A 77 -27.66 -53.79 -35.48
CA MET A 77 -29.02 -54.27 -35.59
C MET A 77 -29.58 -54.00 -36.98
N LEU A 78 -30.38 -54.92 -37.49
CA LEU A 78 -31.16 -54.77 -38.70
C LEU A 78 -32.61 -54.45 -38.32
N TYR A 79 -33.13 -53.32 -38.80
CA TYR A 79 -34.52 -52.93 -38.57
C TYR A 79 -35.22 -52.52 -39.87
N ARG A 80 -36.54 -52.69 -39.89
CA ARG A 80 -37.40 -52.34 -41.02
C ARG A 80 -38.02 -50.97 -40.82
N THR A 81 -37.74 -50.06 -41.73
CA THR A 81 -38.36 -48.73 -41.77
C THR A 81 -39.86 -48.82 -42.07
N LYS A 82 -40.61 -47.73 -41.82
CA LYS A 82 -42.05 -47.63 -42.16
C LYS A 82 -42.33 -47.84 -43.66
N ASN A 83 -41.36 -47.56 -44.53
CA ASN A 83 -41.48 -47.72 -45.98
C ASN A 83 -41.04 -49.12 -46.48
N GLY A 84 -40.74 -50.05 -45.56
CA GLY A 84 -40.38 -51.43 -45.88
C GLY A 84 -38.90 -51.69 -46.16
N ALA A 85 -38.04 -50.65 -46.19
CA ALA A 85 -36.59 -50.82 -46.36
C ALA A 85 -35.93 -51.37 -45.09
N GLU A 86 -34.99 -52.29 -45.24
CA GLU A 86 -34.21 -52.89 -44.14
C GLU A 86 -32.87 -52.19 -44.01
N ILE A 87 -32.57 -51.63 -42.84
CA ILE A 87 -31.41 -50.77 -42.59
C ILE A 87 -30.61 -51.31 -41.41
N TRP A 88 -29.29 -51.36 -41.58
CA TRP A 88 -28.37 -51.65 -40.48
C TRP A 88 -28.09 -50.38 -39.68
N GLU A 89 -28.40 -50.40 -38.38
CA GLU A 89 -28.07 -49.35 -37.44
C GLU A 89 -27.04 -49.80 -36.40
N LYS A 90 -26.26 -48.85 -35.90
CA LYS A 90 -25.35 -49.04 -34.77
C LYS A 90 -26.10 -48.96 -33.43
N SER A 91 -25.49 -49.51 -32.38
CA SER A 91 -26.04 -49.51 -31.02
C SER A 91 -26.24 -48.08 -30.51
N PRO A 92 -27.47 -47.73 -30.06
CA PRO A 92 -27.76 -46.41 -29.49
C PRO A 92 -27.01 -46.19 -28.17
N TYR A 93 -26.80 -47.23 -27.37
CA TYR A 93 -26.05 -47.11 -26.13
C TYR A 93 -24.56 -46.80 -26.38
N LYS A 94 -23.97 -47.39 -27.43
CA LYS A 94 -22.60 -47.06 -27.84
C LYS A 94 -22.49 -45.65 -28.42
N GLN A 95 -23.51 -45.17 -29.13
CA GLN A 95 -23.59 -43.78 -29.59
C GLN A 95 -23.60 -42.82 -28.40
N ALA A 96 -24.55 -42.98 -27.47
CA ALA A 96 -24.65 -42.19 -26.24
C ALA A 96 -23.34 -42.20 -25.42
N THR A 97 -22.75 -43.38 -25.20
CA THR A 97 -21.46 -43.51 -24.48
C THR A 97 -20.32 -42.80 -25.22
N GLY A 98 -20.36 -42.81 -26.56
CA GLY A 98 -19.42 -42.08 -27.40
C GLY A 98 -19.48 -40.57 -27.19
N TYR A 99 -20.69 -40.02 -27.07
CA TYR A 99 -20.90 -38.60 -26.75
C TYR A 99 -20.46 -38.25 -25.32
N CYS A 100 -20.75 -39.11 -24.33
CA CYS A 100 -20.28 -38.91 -22.96
C CYS A 100 -18.75 -38.82 -22.90
N LYS A 101 -18.02 -39.66 -23.66
CA LYS A 101 -16.55 -39.60 -23.74
C LYS A 101 -16.06 -38.28 -24.33
N SER A 102 -16.71 -37.78 -25.38
CA SER A 102 -16.40 -36.46 -25.95
C SER A 102 -16.62 -35.34 -24.93
N PHE A 103 -17.75 -35.34 -24.22
CA PHE A 103 -18.01 -34.41 -23.12
C PHE A 103 -16.94 -34.44 -22.03
N ILE A 104 -16.60 -35.63 -21.52
CA ILE A 104 -15.60 -35.81 -20.47
C ILE A 104 -14.24 -35.30 -20.93
N ASN A 105 -13.82 -35.63 -22.16
CA ASN A 105 -12.54 -35.19 -22.70
C ASN A 105 -12.49 -33.67 -22.85
N ARG A 106 -13.56 -33.04 -23.36
CA ARG A 106 -13.62 -31.59 -23.49
C ARG A 106 -13.56 -30.89 -22.12
N ILE A 107 -14.36 -31.35 -21.15
CA ILE A 107 -14.34 -30.86 -19.77
C ILE A 107 -12.93 -30.98 -19.16
N LYS A 108 -12.26 -32.13 -19.32
CA LYS A 108 -10.90 -32.31 -18.83
C LYS A 108 -9.90 -31.37 -19.50
N SER A 109 -10.01 -31.17 -20.81
CA SER A 109 -9.08 -30.33 -21.57
C SER A 109 -9.25 -28.83 -21.28
N GLU A 110 -10.48 -28.34 -21.15
CA GLU A 110 -10.77 -26.91 -21.00
C GLU A 110 -10.88 -26.47 -19.54
N LEU A 111 -11.34 -27.35 -18.64
CA LEU A 111 -11.63 -27.01 -17.24
C LEU A 111 -10.76 -27.78 -16.23
N ASN A 112 -10.04 -28.83 -16.65
CA ASN A 112 -9.27 -29.72 -15.77
C ASN A 112 -10.08 -30.26 -14.58
N LYS A 113 -11.29 -30.76 -14.88
CA LYS A 113 -12.26 -31.27 -13.90
C LYS A 113 -12.75 -32.67 -14.24
N ASP A 114 -13.06 -33.44 -13.21
CA ASP A 114 -13.73 -34.73 -13.33
C ASP A 114 -15.21 -34.53 -13.00
N ILE A 115 -16.07 -34.41 -14.02
CA ILE A 115 -17.53 -34.24 -13.86
C ILE A 115 -18.25 -35.51 -14.31
N LEU A 116 -19.31 -35.89 -13.60
CA LEU A 116 -20.11 -37.08 -13.91
C LEU A 116 -20.97 -36.83 -15.17
N VAL A 117 -20.72 -37.61 -16.23
CA VAL A 117 -21.48 -37.61 -17.49
C VAL A 117 -21.93 -39.03 -17.79
N LEU A 118 -23.25 -39.27 -17.87
CA LEU A 118 -23.83 -40.62 -18.00
C LEU A 118 -24.67 -40.76 -19.28
N PRO A 119 -24.57 -41.92 -19.99
CA PRO A 119 -25.38 -42.18 -21.18
C PRO A 119 -26.76 -42.72 -20.80
N LEU A 120 -27.76 -42.37 -21.60
CA LEU A 120 -29.12 -42.89 -21.55
C LEU A 120 -29.61 -43.24 -22.96
N VAL A 121 -30.46 -44.25 -23.09
CA VAL A 121 -31.15 -44.56 -24.35
C VAL A 121 -32.65 -44.50 -24.12
N CYS A 122 -33.38 -43.85 -25.02
CA CYS A 122 -34.82 -43.70 -24.95
C CYS A 122 -35.49 -44.37 -26.15
N PHE A 123 -36.44 -45.27 -25.87
CA PHE A 123 -37.28 -45.97 -26.85
C PHE A 123 -38.74 -45.57 -26.64
N PRO A 124 -39.22 -44.46 -27.23
CA PRO A 124 -40.50 -43.88 -26.84
C PRO A 124 -41.74 -44.67 -27.28
N HIS A 125 -41.57 -45.70 -28.10
CA HIS A 125 -42.65 -46.54 -28.64
C HIS A 125 -42.42 -48.03 -28.38
N VAL A 126 -41.58 -48.37 -27.40
CA VAL A 126 -41.30 -49.75 -27.01
C VAL A 126 -41.62 -49.90 -25.53
N LYS A 127 -42.50 -50.86 -25.21
CA LYS A 127 -42.79 -51.21 -23.82
C LYS A 127 -41.67 -52.01 -23.20
N LEU A 128 -41.51 -51.95 -21.88
CA LEU A 128 -40.46 -52.69 -21.17
C LEU A 128 -40.51 -54.21 -21.44
N ALA A 129 -41.71 -54.78 -21.61
CA ALA A 129 -41.90 -56.18 -21.97
C ALA A 129 -41.40 -56.50 -23.40
N GLU A 130 -41.64 -55.58 -24.34
CA GLU A 130 -41.25 -55.70 -25.75
C GLU A 130 -39.76 -55.47 -25.96
N TYR A 131 -39.16 -54.59 -25.15
CA TYR A 131 -37.73 -54.31 -25.13
C TYR A 131 -36.88 -55.56 -24.90
N LYS A 132 -37.31 -56.45 -24.00
CA LYS A 132 -36.64 -57.73 -23.74
C LYS A 132 -36.92 -58.76 -24.85
N ASN A 133 -38.15 -58.80 -25.36
CA ASN A 133 -38.56 -59.80 -26.35
C ASN A 133 -38.01 -59.52 -27.76
N SER A 134 -37.76 -58.25 -28.09
CA SER A 134 -37.21 -57.82 -29.39
C SER A 134 -35.68 -57.86 -29.46
N GLY A 135 -34.99 -58.21 -28.37
CA GLY A 135 -33.53 -58.26 -28.31
C GLY A 135 -32.85 -56.89 -28.15
N LEU A 136 -33.61 -55.79 -28.04
CA LEU A 136 -33.06 -54.44 -27.81
C LEU A 136 -32.27 -54.33 -26.50
N ASN A 137 -32.56 -55.21 -25.54
CA ASN A 137 -31.78 -55.38 -24.31
C ASN A 137 -30.32 -55.80 -24.53
N ILE A 138 -29.97 -56.31 -25.71
CA ILE A 138 -28.57 -56.60 -26.08
C ILE A 138 -27.84 -55.30 -26.48
N LEU A 139 -28.56 -54.35 -27.09
CA LEU A 139 -28.01 -53.09 -27.59
C LEU A 139 -27.96 -51.98 -26.53
N SER A 140 -28.82 -52.07 -25.50
CA SER A 140 -28.84 -51.17 -24.33
C SER A 140 -28.79 -51.96 -23.00
N PRO A 141 -27.74 -52.73 -22.73
CA PRO A 141 -27.75 -53.76 -21.67
C PRO A 141 -27.98 -53.24 -20.24
N VAL A 142 -27.82 -51.94 -20.00
CA VAL A 142 -28.05 -51.31 -18.70
C VAL A 142 -29.49 -50.82 -18.62
N VAL A 143 -30.36 -51.64 -18.02
CA VAL A 143 -31.80 -51.35 -17.87
C VAL A 143 -32.04 -50.02 -17.12
N GLU A 144 -31.22 -49.70 -16.13
CA GLU A 144 -31.36 -48.44 -15.38
C GLU A 144 -31.06 -47.19 -16.24
N HIS A 145 -30.33 -47.36 -17.35
CA HIS A 145 -29.98 -46.31 -18.30
C HIS A 145 -30.84 -46.38 -19.57
N THR A 146 -31.96 -47.10 -19.53
CA THR A 146 -32.89 -47.23 -20.65
C THR A 146 -34.28 -46.73 -20.23
N LEU A 147 -34.86 -45.84 -21.03
CA LEU A 147 -36.24 -45.35 -20.88
C LEU A 147 -37.13 -46.03 -21.93
N CYS A 148 -38.16 -46.74 -21.47
CA CYS A 148 -39.21 -47.32 -22.31
C CYS A 148 -40.47 -46.42 -22.30
N GLU A 149 -41.48 -46.77 -23.09
CA GLU A 149 -42.74 -46.01 -23.21
C GLU A 149 -43.36 -45.67 -21.85
N GLU A 150 -43.35 -46.63 -20.91
CA GLU A 150 -43.94 -46.45 -19.58
C GLU A 150 -43.16 -45.47 -18.66
N ASP A 151 -41.88 -45.22 -18.96
CA ASP A 151 -41.04 -44.27 -18.20
C ASP A 151 -41.26 -42.82 -18.63
N LEU A 152 -41.93 -42.59 -19.77
CA LEU A 152 -42.18 -41.27 -20.36
C LEU A 152 -43.47 -40.61 -19.87
N GLU A 153 -44.01 -41.07 -18.75
CA GLU A 153 -45.15 -40.45 -18.08
C GLU A 153 -44.71 -39.22 -17.26
N PRO A 154 -45.46 -38.09 -17.31
CA PRO A 154 -45.12 -36.86 -16.58
C PRO A 154 -44.83 -37.03 -15.09
N SER A 155 -45.52 -37.96 -14.43
CA SER A 155 -45.38 -38.22 -13.00
C SER A 155 -44.10 -39.00 -12.64
N MET A 156 -43.46 -39.68 -13.60
CA MET A 156 -42.37 -40.62 -13.34
C MET A 156 -41.03 -40.16 -13.93
N ILE A 157 -41.04 -39.38 -15.02
CA ILE A 157 -39.84 -39.05 -15.79
C ILE A 157 -38.72 -38.42 -14.94
N ARG A 158 -39.07 -37.53 -14.00
CA ARG A 158 -38.09 -36.87 -13.13
C ARG A 158 -37.37 -37.86 -12.21
N GLU A 159 -38.13 -38.73 -11.55
CA GLU A 159 -37.56 -39.74 -10.65
C GLU A 159 -36.69 -40.73 -11.43
N ARG A 160 -37.12 -41.10 -12.64
CA ARG A 160 -36.35 -41.99 -13.52
C ARG A 160 -35.02 -41.37 -13.94
N LEU A 161 -34.98 -40.11 -14.37
CA LEU A 161 -33.72 -39.43 -14.70
C LEU A 161 -32.78 -39.31 -13.50
N LEU A 162 -33.30 -39.05 -12.30
CA LEU A 162 -32.48 -38.96 -11.09
C LEU A 162 -31.95 -40.32 -10.61
N SER A 163 -32.73 -41.39 -10.79
CA SER A 163 -32.34 -42.75 -10.37
C SER A 163 -31.04 -43.26 -11.03
N VAL A 164 -30.70 -42.73 -12.21
CA VAL A 164 -29.47 -43.04 -12.94
C VAL A 164 -28.21 -42.65 -12.14
N PHE A 165 -28.31 -41.60 -11.32
CA PHE A 165 -27.19 -41.08 -10.53
C PHE A 165 -26.99 -41.81 -9.20
N THR A 166 -27.98 -42.54 -8.69
CA THR A 166 -27.98 -43.12 -7.34
C THR A 166 -26.80 -44.06 -7.09
N LYS A 167 -26.34 -44.80 -8.11
CA LYS A 167 -25.17 -45.69 -8.01
C LYS A 167 -23.82 -44.94 -7.93
N PHE A 168 -23.81 -43.65 -8.24
CA PHE A 168 -22.61 -42.81 -8.37
C PHE A 168 -22.48 -41.77 -7.25
N GLU A 169 -23.46 -41.66 -6.35
CA GLU A 169 -23.47 -40.68 -5.24
C GLU A 169 -22.30 -40.85 -4.24
N LYS A 170 -21.62 -42.00 -4.24
CA LYS A 170 -20.47 -42.30 -3.37
C LYS A 170 -19.10 -42.15 -4.05
N MET A 171 -19.05 -41.76 -5.33
CA MET A 171 -17.78 -41.56 -6.03
C MET A 171 -17.19 -40.18 -5.73
N SER A 172 -15.87 -40.12 -5.52
CA SER A 172 -15.12 -38.87 -5.34
C SER A 172 -14.91 -38.19 -6.70
N ILE A 173 -15.87 -37.37 -7.11
CA ILE A 173 -15.93 -36.63 -8.39
C ILE A 173 -16.12 -35.14 -8.07
N ASP A 174 -15.66 -34.21 -8.92
CA ASP A 174 -15.90 -32.78 -8.70
C ASP A 174 -17.42 -32.47 -8.67
N PRO A 175 -17.89 -31.59 -7.78
CA PRO A 175 -19.31 -31.26 -7.70
C PRO A 175 -19.77 -30.50 -8.95
N PHE A 176 -20.91 -30.90 -9.52
CA PHE A 176 -21.53 -30.20 -10.64
C PHE A 176 -22.46 -29.07 -10.16
N ASP A 177 -21.88 -28.06 -9.50
CA ASP A 177 -22.61 -26.89 -9.01
C ASP A 177 -23.02 -25.92 -10.14
N TYR A 178 -23.74 -24.84 -9.81
CA TYR A 178 -24.18 -23.83 -10.78
C TYR A 178 -23.02 -23.14 -11.50
N THR A 179 -21.87 -22.98 -10.85
CA THR A 179 -20.67 -22.40 -11.47
C THR A 179 -20.15 -23.34 -12.56
N ARG A 180 -20.05 -24.64 -12.27
CA ARG A 180 -19.64 -25.64 -13.26
C ARG A 180 -20.65 -25.79 -14.38
N MET A 181 -21.94 -25.68 -14.06
CA MET A 181 -22.98 -25.62 -15.09
C MET A 181 -22.77 -24.43 -16.03
N ILE A 182 -22.50 -23.22 -15.51
CA ILE A 182 -22.23 -22.03 -16.34
C ILE A 182 -20.97 -22.22 -17.21
N GLU A 183 -19.91 -22.82 -16.67
CA GLU A 183 -18.69 -23.10 -17.43
C GLU A 183 -18.95 -24.07 -18.59
N ILE A 184 -19.74 -25.13 -18.36
CA ILE A 184 -20.12 -26.06 -19.44
C ILE A 184 -21.08 -25.42 -20.43
N ARG A 185 -21.99 -24.53 -20.00
CA ARG A 185 -22.86 -23.80 -20.93
C ARG A 185 -22.07 -22.97 -21.95
N LYS A 186 -20.88 -22.48 -21.59
CA LYS A 186 -19.98 -21.78 -22.54
C LYS A 186 -19.53 -22.66 -23.71
N PHE A 187 -19.66 -23.99 -23.63
CA PHE A 187 -19.37 -24.88 -24.74
C PHE A 187 -20.39 -24.76 -25.88
N PHE A 188 -21.60 -24.28 -25.57
CA PHE A 188 -22.77 -24.27 -26.47
C PHE A 188 -23.34 -22.86 -26.69
N GLU A 189 -23.13 -21.93 -25.74
CA GLU A 189 -23.75 -20.61 -25.72
C GLU A 189 -22.71 -19.47 -25.57
N PRO A 190 -22.88 -18.34 -26.29
CA PRO A 190 -22.14 -17.11 -26.01
C PRO A 190 -22.46 -16.54 -24.62
N TRP A 191 -21.52 -15.80 -24.03
CA TRP A 191 -21.66 -15.25 -22.67
C TRP A 191 -22.90 -14.37 -22.49
N GLU A 192 -23.27 -13.59 -23.51
CA GLU A 192 -24.41 -12.68 -23.48
C GLU A 192 -25.74 -13.42 -23.32
N GLN A 193 -25.87 -14.59 -23.97
CA GLN A 193 -27.04 -15.46 -23.89
C GLN A 193 -27.12 -16.19 -22.54
N ILE A 194 -25.97 -16.63 -22.03
CA ILE A 194 -25.88 -17.18 -20.67
C ILE A 194 -26.30 -16.09 -19.66
N ARG A 195 -25.80 -14.87 -19.80
CA ARG A 195 -26.14 -13.73 -18.95
C ARG A 195 -27.63 -13.36 -19.01
N SER A 196 -28.26 -13.35 -20.19
CA SER A 196 -29.70 -13.05 -20.32
C SER A 196 -30.59 -14.12 -19.68
N SER A 197 -30.21 -15.40 -19.84
CA SER A 197 -30.92 -16.50 -19.19
C SER A 197 -30.76 -16.47 -17.67
N LEU A 198 -29.56 -16.10 -17.17
CA LEU A 198 -29.32 -15.85 -15.76
C LEU A 198 -30.24 -14.73 -15.27
N THR A 199 -30.32 -13.57 -15.94
CA THR A 199 -31.24 -12.50 -15.52
C THR A 199 -32.72 -12.90 -15.46
N SER A 200 -33.19 -13.81 -16.32
CA SER A 200 -34.59 -14.29 -16.30
C SER A 200 -34.91 -15.31 -15.20
N VAL A 201 -33.91 -16.04 -14.71
CA VAL A 201 -34.03 -16.97 -13.56
C VAL A 201 -33.66 -16.25 -12.24
N VAL A 202 -32.84 -15.21 -12.35
CA VAL A 202 -32.37 -14.37 -11.24
C VAL A 202 -33.48 -13.52 -10.64
N ASP A 203 -34.56 -13.25 -11.37
CA ASP A 203 -35.71 -12.50 -10.84
C ASP A 203 -36.71 -13.33 -10.03
N GLN A 204 -36.59 -14.67 -9.96
CA GLN A 204 -37.51 -15.48 -9.12
C GLN A 204 -36.86 -16.57 -8.26
N THR A 205 -35.56 -16.87 -8.43
CA THR A 205 -34.86 -17.80 -7.52
C THR A 205 -33.45 -17.37 -7.10
N ALA A 206 -32.92 -16.23 -7.58
CA ALA A 206 -31.67 -15.67 -7.07
C ALA A 206 -31.85 -14.62 -5.95
N VAL A 207 -33.00 -14.65 -5.28
CA VAL A 207 -33.19 -14.04 -3.95
C VAL A 207 -32.91 -15.05 -2.82
N THR A 208 -32.61 -16.32 -3.13
CA THR A 208 -32.47 -17.36 -2.10
C THR A 208 -31.24 -18.24 -2.32
N ARG A 209 -30.05 -17.59 -2.30
CA ARG A 209 -28.80 -18.14 -1.72
C ARG A 209 -27.62 -17.16 -1.66
N ILE A 210 -27.91 -15.85 -1.71
CA ILE A 210 -27.07 -14.82 -1.11
C ILE A 210 -27.99 -14.21 -0.06
N GLY A 211 -27.74 -14.44 1.23
CA GLY A 211 -28.43 -13.64 2.24
C GLY A 211 -28.06 -12.19 1.93
N THR A 212 -29.00 -11.42 1.41
CA THR A 212 -28.79 -9.97 1.23
C THR A 212 -28.41 -9.44 2.59
N ARG A 213 -27.16 -9.03 2.75
CA ARG A 213 -26.64 -8.47 4.00
C ARG A 213 -27.64 -7.43 4.50
N GLU A 214 -28.37 -7.78 5.54
CA GLU A 214 -29.51 -6.99 6.04
C GLU A 214 -29.04 -5.77 6.82
N HIS A 215 -27.94 -5.96 7.54
CA HIS A 215 -27.29 -4.95 8.35
C HIS A 215 -25.80 -4.86 8.02
N TYR A 216 -25.29 -3.65 7.92
CA TYR A 216 -23.86 -3.39 7.87
C TYR A 216 -23.18 -3.85 9.16
N SER A 217 -23.70 -3.44 10.32
CA SER A 217 -23.11 -3.78 11.61
C SER A 217 -24.18 -4.15 12.65
N ILE A 218 -23.79 -5.03 13.56
CA ILE A 218 -24.59 -5.45 14.71
C ILE A 218 -23.71 -5.35 15.95
N LEU A 219 -24.06 -4.46 16.88
CA LEU A 219 -23.45 -4.40 18.20
C LEU A 219 -24.39 -5.07 19.20
N GLY A 220 -24.01 -6.25 19.68
CA GLY A 220 -24.73 -7.01 20.68
C GLY A 220 -24.13 -6.85 22.07
N TYR A 221 -24.97 -6.75 23.09
CA TYR A 221 -24.56 -6.81 24.50
C TYR A 221 -25.11 -8.08 25.16
N MET A 222 -24.25 -8.77 25.91
CA MET A 222 -24.59 -10.00 26.63
C MET A 222 -24.26 -9.86 28.12
N PRO A 223 -25.27 -9.88 29.00
CA PRO A 223 -25.05 -9.86 30.45
C PRO A 223 -24.46 -11.17 30.96
N SER A 224 -23.91 -11.13 32.17
CA SER A 224 -23.26 -12.27 32.83
C SER A 224 -24.17 -13.47 33.15
N MET A 225 -25.50 -13.30 33.18
CA MET A 225 -26.48 -14.32 33.62
C MET A 225 -27.21 -15.05 32.47
N VAL A 226 -26.75 -14.93 31.22
CA VAL A 226 -27.38 -15.59 30.07
C VAL A 226 -27.11 -17.10 30.09
N PRO A 227 -28.14 -17.98 30.04
CA PRO A 227 -27.94 -19.44 29.95
C PRO A 227 -27.23 -19.84 28.65
N ASN A 228 -26.39 -20.89 28.71
CA ASN A 228 -25.59 -21.35 27.57
C ASN A 228 -26.43 -21.71 26.33
N ASP A 229 -27.61 -22.30 26.49
CA ASP A 229 -28.47 -22.67 25.35
C ASP A 229 -28.93 -21.44 24.55
N LEU A 230 -29.30 -20.36 25.25
CA LEU A 230 -29.68 -19.09 24.62
C LEU A 230 -28.46 -18.34 24.05
N LEU A 231 -27.30 -18.52 24.67
CA LEU A 231 -26.04 -17.98 24.20
C LEU A 231 -25.64 -18.62 22.87
N ASP A 232 -25.74 -19.94 22.74
CA ASP A 232 -25.44 -20.68 21.51
C ASP A 232 -26.34 -20.26 20.35
N GLU A 233 -27.65 -20.10 20.58
CA GLU A 233 -28.59 -19.60 19.58
C GLU A 233 -28.20 -18.20 19.08
N LYS A 234 -27.87 -17.29 19.99
CA LYS A 234 -27.41 -15.94 19.65
C LYS A 234 -26.08 -15.95 18.91
N LEU A 235 -25.12 -16.77 19.33
CA LEU A 235 -23.83 -16.88 18.64
C LEU A 235 -23.98 -17.43 17.23
N ALA A 236 -24.86 -18.42 17.01
CA ALA A 236 -25.18 -18.90 15.68
C ALA A 236 -25.82 -17.80 14.80
N TYR A 237 -26.68 -16.96 15.38
CA TYR A 237 -27.24 -15.78 14.70
C TYR A 237 -26.14 -14.79 14.29
N TYR A 238 -25.29 -14.35 15.22
CA TYR A 238 -24.21 -13.42 14.92
C TYR A 238 -23.21 -13.98 13.91
N TYR A 239 -22.86 -15.26 14.03
CA TYR A 239 -21.96 -15.93 13.11
C TYR A 239 -22.54 -16.01 11.69
N ARG A 240 -23.85 -16.27 11.56
CA ARG A 240 -24.54 -16.25 10.26
C ARG A 240 -24.50 -14.86 9.62
N HIS A 241 -24.75 -13.81 10.38
CA HIS A 241 -24.65 -12.43 9.88
C HIS A 241 -23.21 -12.06 9.50
N TRP A 242 -22.23 -12.53 10.27
CA TRP A 242 -20.82 -12.37 9.94
C TRP A 242 -20.47 -13.05 8.61
N GLN A 243 -20.96 -14.27 8.36
CA GLN A 243 -20.81 -14.95 7.07
C GLN A 243 -21.49 -14.22 5.91
N GLN A 244 -22.50 -13.39 6.17
CA GLN A 244 -23.11 -12.49 5.18
C GLN A 244 -22.35 -11.16 5.00
N GLY A 245 -21.26 -10.96 5.76
CA GLY A 245 -20.38 -9.80 5.66
C GLY A 245 -20.70 -8.70 6.67
N SER A 246 -21.63 -8.90 7.61
CA SER A 246 -21.92 -7.95 8.67
C SER A 246 -20.75 -7.84 9.66
N LYS A 247 -20.52 -6.62 10.15
CA LYS A 247 -19.57 -6.34 11.22
C LYS A 247 -20.22 -6.62 12.56
N ILE A 248 -19.68 -7.56 13.31
CA ILE A 248 -20.22 -7.98 14.62
C ILE A 248 -19.35 -7.39 15.73
N ILE A 249 -19.98 -6.75 16.71
CA ILE A 249 -19.35 -6.23 17.92
C ILE A 249 -20.09 -6.81 19.11
N LEU A 250 -19.44 -7.65 19.91
CA LEU A 250 -20.04 -8.25 21.10
C LEU A 250 -19.43 -7.67 22.36
N ILE A 251 -20.27 -7.09 23.22
CA ILE A 251 -19.90 -6.60 24.55
C ILE A 251 -20.31 -7.66 25.58
N LEU A 252 -19.35 -8.13 26.37
CA LEU A 252 -19.50 -9.20 27.35
C LEU A 252 -19.11 -8.71 28.74
N GLU A 253 -19.78 -9.19 29.79
CA GLU A 253 -19.49 -8.81 31.19
C GLU A 253 -18.61 -9.81 31.96
N SER A 254 -18.35 -11.01 31.40
CA SER A 254 -17.69 -12.11 32.11
C SER A 254 -16.55 -12.71 31.29
N GLU A 255 -15.38 -12.89 31.91
CA GLU A 255 -14.25 -13.60 31.29
C GLU A 255 -14.60 -15.04 30.92
N VAL A 256 -15.50 -15.67 31.69
CA VAL A 256 -15.98 -17.03 31.41
C VAL A 256 -16.78 -17.04 30.11
N HIS A 257 -17.67 -16.06 29.90
CA HIS A 257 -18.40 -15.91 28.65
C HIS A 257 -17.48 -15.56 27.49
N LEU A 258 -16.50 -14.67 27.68
CA LEU A 258 -15.53 -14.36 26.63
C LEU A 258 -14.80 -15.61 26.15
N LYS A 259 -14.32 -16.45 27.08
CA LYS A 259 -13.64 -17.70 26.74
C LYS A 259 -14.58 -18.65 25.99
N TYR A 260 -15.81 -18.83 26.49
CA TYR A 260 -16.81 -19.70 25.86
C TYR A 260 -17.20 -19.23 24.45
N VAL A 261 -17.51 -17.95 24.28
CA VAL A 261 -17.83 -17.32 23.00
C VAL A 261 -16.70 -17.52 22.00
N ARG A 262 -15.45 -17.34 22.45
CA ARG A 262 -14.26 -17.57 21.61
C ARG A 262 -14.17 -19.01 21.11
N GLU A 263 -14.27 -19.98 22.03
CA GLU A 263 -14.22 -21.42 21.71
C GLU A 263 -15.35 -21.80 20.73
N LYS A 264 -16.56 -21.27 20.93
CA LYS A 264 -17.69 -21.50 20.03
C LYS A 264 -17.51 -20.89 18.65
N ILE A 265 -16.96 -19.67 18.55
CA ILE A 265 -16.65 -19.07 17.25
C ILE A 265 -15.56 -19.88 16.54
N GLU A 266 -14.55 -20.38 17.25
CA GLU A 266 -13.53 -21.26 16.68
C GLU A 266 -14.11 -22.59 16.18
N GLU A 267 -15.08 -23.17 16.89
CA GLU A 267 -15.85 -24.33 16.44
C GLU A 267 -16.54 -24.04 15.10
N PHE A 268 -17.29 -22.93 15.00
CA PHE A 268 -17.95 -22.53 13.75
C PHE A 268 -16.95 -22.22 12.60
N LEU A 269 -15.78 -21.66 12.92
CA LEU A 269 -14.71 -21.44 11.95
C LEU A 269 -14.12 -22.76 11.43
N ASN A 270 -14.02 -23.79 12.28
CA ASN A 270 -13.58 -25.12 11.87
C ASN A 270 -14.60 -25.79 10.95
N GLU A 271 -15.89 -25.73 11.29
CA GLU A 271 -16.98 -26.28 10.48
C GLU A 271 -17.05 -25.65 9.08
N SER A 272 -16.73 -24.37 8.97
CA SER A 272 -16.70 -23.60 7.72
C SER A 272 -15.34 -23.63 6.99
N ALA A 273 -14.36 -24.38 7.50
CA ALA A 273 -13.00 -24.45 6.95
C ALA A 273 -12.26 -23.10 6.87
N LEU A 274 -12.58 -22.15 7.75
CA LEU A 274 -12.02 -20.79 7.80
C LEU A 274 -10.94 -20.60 8.87
N GLN A 275 -10.72 -21.56 9.76
CA GLN A 275 -9.77 -21.51 10.88
C GLN A 275 -8.32 -21.21 10.48
N ASN A 276 -7.91 -21.63 9.28
CA ASN A 276 -6.55 -21.40 8.77
C ASN A 276 -6.32 -19.94 8.36
N LYS A 277 -7.40 -19.15 8.18
CA LYS A 277 -7.37 -17.75 7.76
C LYS A 277 -7.79 -16.81 8.86
N PHE A 278 -8.79 -17.18 9.64
CA PHE A 278 -9.30 -16.41 10.75
C PHE A 278 -9.18 -17.23 12.02
N SER A 279 -8.45 -16.70 13.00
CA SER A 279 -8.33 -17.27 14.33
C SER A 279 -8.04 -16.15 15.32
N PHE A 280 -8.40 -16.36 16.59
CA PHE A 280 -8.04 -15.43 17.64
C PHE A 280 -6.54 -15.57 17.91
N ILE A 281 -5.78 -14.52 17.60
CA ILE A 281 -4.31 -14.59 17.66
C ILE A 281 -3.85 -14.49 19.12
N HIS A 282 -3.08 -15.49 19.57
CA HIS A 282 -2.39 -15.47 20.86
C HIS A 282 -1.03 -14.76 20.71
N ARG A 283 -0.83 -13.62 21.38
CA ARG A 283 0.49 -12.94 21.44
C ARG A 283 0.87 -12.67 22.89
N ASN A 284 2.00 -13.22 23.34
CA ASN A 284 2.66 -12.90 24.62
C ASN A 284 1.70 -12.92 25.84
N GLY A 285 0.82 -13.92 25.92
CA GLY A 285 -0.12 -14.07 27.04
C GLY A 285 -1.40 -13.24 26.97
N GLN A 286 -1.60 -12.41 25.93
CA GLN A 286 -2.88 -11.74 25.64
C GLN A 286 -3.49 -12.28 24.34
N VAL A 287 -4.79 -12.58 24.38
CA VAL A 287 -5.54 -13.02 23.19
C VAL A 287 -6.08 -11.78 22.49
N LYS A 288 -5.80 -11.64 21.19
CA LYS A 288 -6.46 -10.62 20.38
C LYS A 288 -7.89 -11.09 20.14
N ASP A 289 -8.82 -10.51 20.89
CA ASP A 289 -10.26 -10.84 20.87
C ASP A 289 -10.99 -10.23 19.66
N SER A 290 -10.39 -10.38 18.48
CA SER A 290 -11.01 -9.98 17.22
C SER A 290 -10.49 -10.82 16.06
N ILE A 291 -11.40 -11.13 15.15
CA ILE A 291 -11.12 -11.60 13.80
C ILE A 291 -11.66 -10.56 12.80
N PHE A 292 -11.50 -10.79 11.50
CA PHE A 292 -12.00 -9.86 10.48
C PHE A 292 -13.48 -9.53 10.73
N ASN A 293 -13.84 -8.25 10.89
CA ASN A 293 -15.21 -7.78 11.14
C ASN A 293 -15.96 -8.43 12.33
N MET A 294 -15.28 -9.08 13.27
CA MET A 294 -15.90 -9.59 14.49
C MET A 294 -15.02 -9.25 15.70
N PHE A 295 -15.57 -8.48 16.62
CA PHE A 295 -14.87 -7.91 17.77
C PHE A 295 -15.56 -8.33 19.05
N LEU A 296 -14.80 -8.88 19.99
CA LEU A 296 -15.29 -9.24 21.32
C LEU A 296 -14.64 -8.29 22.33
N TYR A 297 -15.46 -7.63 23.15
CA TYR A 297 -15.01 -6.71 24.18
C TYR A 297 -15.54 -7.13 25.52
N LEU A 298 -14.63 -7.27 26.49
CA LEU A 298 -14.98 -7.47 27.89
C LEU A 298 -15.10 -6.10 28.58
N THR A 299 -16.26 -5.81 29.15
CA THR A 299 -16.46 -4.63 30.01
C THR A 299 -16.07 -4.96 31.45
N LYS A 300 -15.33 -4.07 32.11
CA LYS A 300 -14.98 -4.20 33.54
C LYS A 300 -16.10 -3.72 34.47
N GLU A 301 -16.97 -2.86 33.95
CA GLU A 301 -18.12 -2.33 34.70
C GLU A 301 -19.40 -2.88 34.08
N PRO A 302 -20.23 -3.60 34.85
CA PRO A 302 -21.49 -4.10 34.34
C PRO A 302 -22.42 -2.95 33.97
N LEU A 303 -23.23 -3.13 32.93
CA LEU A 303 -24.14 -2.07 32.47
C LEU A 303 -25.38 -1.93 33.37
N GLY A 304 -25.62 -2.90 34.24
CA GLY A 304 -26.80 -2.94 35.10
C GLY A 304 -28.07 -3.33 34.35
N ARG A 305 -27.94 -3.90 33.15
CA ARG A 305 -29.04 -4.43 32.35
C ARG A 305 -29.11 -5.96 32.50
N GLU A 306 -30.29 -6.46 32.85
CA GLU A 306 -30.55 -7.91 32.98
C GLU A 306 -30.81 -8.61 31.64
N VAL A 307 -31.11 -7.84 30.58
CA VAL A 307 -31.49 -8.36 29.26
C VAL A 307 -30.49 -7.91 28.20
N SER A 308 -30.16 -8.81 27.27
CA SER A 308 -29.34 -8.52 26.09
C SER A 308 -30.04 -7.53 25.15
N PHE A 309 -29.28 -6.68 24.45
CA PHE A 309 -29.81 -5.80 23.41
C PHE A 309 -28.89 -5.80 22.18
N GLU A 310 -29.43 -5.29 21.07
CA GLU A 310 -28.73 -5.16 19.79
C GLU A 310 -28.89 -3.73 19.24
N ILE A 311 -27.79 -3.19 18.72
CA ILE A 311 -27.74 -1.91 18.01
C ILE A 311 -27.38 -2.21 16.56
N LEU A 312 -28.28 -1.86 15.64
CA LEU A 312 -28.15 -2.16 14.21
C LEU A 312 -27.72 -0.92 13.45
N ASP A 313 -26.66 -1.03 12.65
CA ASP A 313 -26.18 0.02 11.74
C ASP A 313 -25.96 1.39 12.41
N GLY A 314 -25.51 1.38 13.68
CA GLY A 314 -25.25 2.59 14.44
C GLY A 314 -26.50 3.32 14.95
N LYS A 315 -27.69 2.71 14.90
CA LYS A 315 -28.93 3.28 15.47
C LYS A 315 -29.00 3.01 16.97
N TYR A 316 -28.30 3.83 17.75
CA TYR A 316 -28.11 3.65 19.20
C TYR A 316 -29.00 4.53 20.09
N GLU A 317 -30.06 5.13 19.54
CA GLU A 317 -30.99 5.99 20.31
C GLU A 317 -31.52 5.24 21.56
N GLY A 318 -31.28 5.79 22.75
CA GLY A 318 -31.66 5.18 24.03
C GLY A 318 -30.61 4.27 24.67
N PHE A 319 -29.42 4.15 24.06
CA PHE A 319 -28.27 3.37 24.57
C PHE A 319 -27.00 4.22 24.75
N GLU A 320 -27.11 5.54 24.73
CA GLU A 320 -25.95 6.46 24.76
C GLU A 320 -25.12 6.28 26.03
N GLN A 321 -25.78 6.19 27.19
CA GLN A 321 -25.10 6.03 28.48
C GLN A 321 -24.44 4.66 28.61
N ASP A 322 -25.08 3.61 28.08
CA ASP A 322 -24.51 2.27 28.03
C ASP A 322 -23.20 2.28 27.23
N LEU A 323 -23.23 2.85 26.02
CA LEU A 323 -22.05 2.93 25.16
C LEU A 323 -20.92 3.78 25.76
N ILE A 324 -21.24 4.86 26.48
CA ILE A 324 -20.25 5.67 27.21
C ILE A 324 -19.59 4.82 28.31
N ARG A 325 -20.36 4.03 29.06
CA ARG A 325 -19.80 3.13 30.08
C ARG A 325 -18.94 2.03 29.47
N VAL A 326 -19.37 1.41 28.38
CA VAL A 326 -18.58 0.40 27.65
C VAL A 326 -17.28 0.99 27.13
N ASP A 327 -17.31 2.21 26.58
CA ASP A 327 -16.11 2.92 26.16
C ASP A 327 -15.17 3.17 27.35
N GLY A 328 -15.66 3.67 28.49
CA GLY A 328 -14.80 3.91 29.65
C GLY A 328 -14.12 2.66 30.24
N SER A 329 -14.72 1.48 30.05
CA SER A 329 -14.35 0.24 30.76
C SER A 329 -13.83 -0.89 29.88
N SER A 330 -13.72 -0.67 28.55
CA SER A 330 -13.25 -1.66 27.59
C SER A 330 -12.47 -1.04 26.41
N PRO A 331 -11.78 -1.86 25.59
CA PRO A 331 -11.11 -1.38 24.37
C PRO A 331 -12.06 -0.90 23.24
N PHE A 332 -13.38 -1.12 23.35
CA PHE A 332 -14.38 -0.60 22.41
C PHE A 332 -14.28 0.93 22.33
N ASN A 333 -14.32 1.50 21.13
CA ASN A 333 -14.20 2.95 20.94
C ASN A 333 -15.48 3.55 20.38
N LEU A 334 -16.18 4.30 21.23
CA LEU A 334 -17.45 4.92 20.86
C LEU A 334 -17.29 5.96 19.74
N ASN A 335 -16.22 6.74 19.73
CA ASN A 335 -16.00 7.74 18.68
C ASN A 335 -15.71 7.08 17.33
N GLN A 336 -14.92 6.00 17.28
CA GLN A 336 -14.75 5.23 16.03
C GLN A 336 -16.08 4.67 15.53
N PHE A 337 -16.90 4.13 16.44
CA PHE A 337 -18.24 3.63 16.09
C PHE A 337 -19.14 4.75 15.55
N LYS A 338 -19.14 5.93 16.16
CA LYS A 338 -19.88 7.12 15.68
C LYS A 338 -19.38 7.61 14.33
N ILE A 339 -18.06 7.68 14.12
CA ILE A 339 -17.44 8.10 12.85
C ILE A 339 -17.85 7.16 11.71
N GLU A 340 -17.77 5.85 11.94
CA GLU A 340 -18.12 4.83 10.97
C GLU A 340 -19.57 4.99 10.49
N HIS A 341 -20.51 5.18 11.42
CA HIS A 341 -21.95 5.25 11.17
C HIS A 341 -22.51 6.67 11.00
N ALA A 342 -21.65 7.69 10.93
CA ALA A 342 -22.08 9.08 10.79
C ALA A 342 -22.96 9.28 9.52
N PRO A 343 -23.84 10.30 9.47
CA PRO A 343 -24.65 10.60 8.29
C PRO A 343 -23.81 10.70 7.00
N ILE A 344 -24.30 10.12 5.91
CA ILE A 344 -23.54 10.00 4.64
C ILE A 344 -23.39 11.33 3.88
N GLU A 345 -24.18 12.35 4.23
CA GLU A 345 -24.23 13.66 3.55
C GLU A 345 -23.48 14.77 4.29
N ARG A 346 -22.75 14.44 5.36
CA ARG A 346 -22.03 15.40 6.19
C ARG A 346 -20.53 15.29 5.96
N ASN A 347 -19.85 16.43 5.97
CA ASN A 347 -18.40 16.48 6.14
C ASN A 347 -18.03 15.96 7.54
N ILE A 348 -16.88 15.32 7.64
CA ILE A 348 -16.36 14.77 8.89
C ILE A 348 -14.92 15.24 9.08
N ASN A 349 -14.63 15.79 10.25
CA ASN A 349 -13.31 16.18 10.72
C ASN A 349 -12.94 15.33 11.94
N ILE A 350 -11.76 14.70 11.93
CA ILE A 350 -11.31 13.81 13.00
C ILE A 350 -9.93 14.25 13.47
N LYS A 351 -9.87 14.72 14.72
CA LYS A 351 -8.63 14.95 15.46
C LYS A 351 -8.19 13.66 16.13
N ALA A 352 -7.18 13.00 15.59
CA ALA A 352 -6.83 11.64 16.00
C ALA A 352 -5.39 11.55 16.48
N GLY A 353 -5.20 11.22 17.76
CA GLY A 353 -3.88 11.05 18.36
C GLY A 353 -3.04 9.94 17.71
N ALA A 354 -1.75 9.90 18.03
CA ALA A 354 -0.86 8.84 17.56
C ALA A 354 -1.37 7.44 17.96
N GLY A 355 -1.31 6.47 17.04
CA GLY A 355 -1.72 5.09 17.31
C GLY A 355 -3.22 4.87 17.56
N SER A 356 -4.07 5.86 17.28
CA SER A 356 -5.51 5.82 17.61
C SER A 356 -6.41 5.10 16.60
N GLY A 357 -5.85 4.46 15.57
CA GLY A 357 -6.61 3.73 14.56
C GLY A 357 -7.24 4.61 13.46
N LYS A 358 -6.55 5.68 13.03
CA LYS A 358 -6.95 6.55 11.89
C LYS A 358 -7.29 5.74 10.65
N THR A 359 -6.34 4.92 10.18
CA THR A 359 -6.50 4.05 9.02
C THR A 359 -7.67 3.08 9.16
N PHE A 360 -7.85 2.48 10.34
CA PHE A 360 -8.98 1.59 10.61
C PHE A 360 -10.32 2.33 10.44
N SER A 361 -10.41 3.55 10.99
CA SER A 361 -11.61 4.39 10.89
C SER A 361 -11.91 4.79 9.44
N MET A 362 -10.88 5.08 8.64
CA MET A 362 -11.03 5.38 7.20
C MET A 362 -11.59 4.17 6.43
N ILE A 363 -11.00 2.99 6.60
CA ILE A 363 -11.43 1.76 5.90
C ILE A 363 -12.85 1.37 6.35
N ALA A 364 -13.13 1.43 7.65
CA ALA A 364 -14.46 1.19 8.20
C ALA A 364 -15.49 2.16 7.59
N ARG A 365 -15.16 3.45 7.50
CA ARG A 365 -16.03 4.44 6.87
C ARG A 365 -16.26 4.16 5.38
N ILE A 366 -15.20 3.86 4.62
CA ILE A 366 -15.32 3.51 3.18
C ILE A 366 -16.25 2.31 3.03
N SER A 367 -16.08 1.29 3.85
CA SER A 367 -16.90 0.07 3.83
C SER A 367 -18.38 0.37 4.14
N TYR A 368 -18.64 1.22 5.15
CA TYR A 368 -19.99 1.68 5.47
C TYR A 368 -20.63 2.49 4.33
N LEU A 369 -19.85 3.35 3.67
CA LEU A 369 -20.34 4.15 2.53
C LEU A 369 -20.66 3.26 1.33
N ILE A 370 -19.84 2.25 1.02
CA ILE A 370 -20.10 1.27 -0.03
C ILE A 370 -21.43 0.57 0.22
N TYR A 371 -21.64 0.09 1.44
CA TYR A 371 -22.90 -0.55 1.84
C TYR A 371 -24.09 0.41 1.73
N SER A 372 -23.98 1.60 2.32
CA SER A 372 -25.07 2.57 2.43
C SER A 372 -25.52 3.10 1.06
N HIS A 373 -24.58 3.31 0.14
CA HIS A 373 -24.87 3.74 -1.24
C HIS A 373 -25.13 2.58 -2.19
N ARG A 374 -24.96 1.32 -1.75
CA ARG A 374 -24.95 0.13 -2.60
C ARG A 374 -24.02 0.29 -3.80
N LEU A 375 -22.81 0.83 -3.56
CA LEU A 375 -21.83 1.05 -4.62
C LEU A 375 -21.36 -0.29 -5.17
N ARG A 376 -21.32 -0.39 -6.49
CA ARG A 376 -20.69 -1.51 -7.20
C ARG A 376 -19.21 -1.22 -7.46
N ALA A 377 -18.46 -2.27 -7.79
CA ALA A 377 -17.03 -2.19 -8.02
C ALA A 377 -16.66 -1.15 -9.11
N ASP A 378 -17.42 -1.10 -10.21
CA ASP A 378 -17.22 -0.16 -11.33
C ASP A 378 -17.46 1.31 -10.97
N GLN A 379 -18.15 1.59 -9.86
CA GLN A 379 -18.48 2.94 -9.41
C GLN A 379 -17.51 3.45 -8.33
N LEU A 380 -16.72 2.57 -7.73
CA LEU A 380 -15.90 2.88 -6.56
C LEU A 380 -14.82 3.94 -6.88
N SER A 381 -14.16 3.80 -8.03
CA SER A 381 -13.08 4.68 -8.48
C SER A 381 -13.53 6.11 -8.80
N ASP A 382 -14.79 6.26 -9.23
CA ASP A 382 -15.41 7.55 -9.50
C ASP A 382 -15.98 8.19 -8.23
N ALA A 383 -16.50 7.40 -7.30
CA ALA A 383 -17.20 7.89 -6.11
C ALA A 383 -16.28 8.32 -4.96
N ILE A 384 -15.16 7.62 -4.74
CA ILE A 384 -14.32 7.81 -3.56
C ILE A 384 -12.88 8.15 -3.97
N TYR A 385 -12.44 9.34 -3.56
CA TYR A 385 -11.08 9.81 -3.73
C TYR A 385 -10.39 9.84 -2.37
N LEU A 386 -9.12 9.45 -2.32
CA LEU A 386 -8.32 9.44 -1.08
C LEU A 386 -6.96 10.07 -1.34
N ILE A 387 -6.66 11.09 -0.55
CA ILE A 387 -5.42 11.83 -0.60
C ILE A 387 -4.59 11.54 0.65
N THR A 388 -3.29 11.31 0.45
CA THR A 388 -2.29 11.19 1.52
C THR A 388 -1.12 12.14 1.28
N PHE A 389 -0.27 12.36 2.29
CA PHE A 389 0.92 13.20 2.15
C PHE A 389 2.08 12.51 1.39
N THR A 390 2.25 11.19 1.55
CA THR A 390 3.33 10.42 0.90
C THR A 390 2.79 9.32 0.00
N ASN A 391 3.58 8.93 -1.01
CA ASN A 391 3.23 7.80 -1.89
C ASN A 391 3.23 6.47 -1.15
N GLU A 392 4.09 6.30 -0.14
CA GLU A 392 4.12 5.13 0.73
C GLU A 392 2.82 4.98 1.52
N ALA A 393 2.31 6.07 2.10
CA ALA A 393 1.02 6.06 2.78
C ALA A 393 -0.13 5.72 1.81
N ALA A 394 -0.10 6.23 0.59
CA ALA A 394 -1.09 5.88 -0.44
C ALA A 394 -1.03 4.38 -0.80
N SER A 395 0.17 3.81 -0.98
CA SER A 395 0.34 2.37 -1.26
C SER A 395 -0.18 1.53 -0.11
N ASN A 396 0.19 1.87 1.12
CA ASN A 396 -0.27 1.15 2.30
C ASN A 396 -1.79 1.19 2.47
N MET A 397 -2.43 2.33 2.15
CA MET A 397 -3.89 2.44 2.15
C MET A 397 -4.54 1.56 1.08
N LYS A 398 -3.96 1.47 -0.13
CA LYS A 398 -4.44 0.55 -1.17
C LYS A 398 -4.36 -0.90 -0.72
N GLU A 399 -3.19 -1.31 -0.23
CA GLU A 399 -2.95 -2.67 0.26
C GLU A 399 -3.93 -3.06 1.36
N LYS A 400 -4.16 -2.19 2.35
CA LYS A 400 -5.12 -2.46 3.44
C LYS A 400 -6.57 -2.53 2.97
N LEU A 401 -6.97 -1.73 1.97
CA LEU A 401 -8.30 -1.84 1.37
C LEU A 401 -8.45 -3.14 0.57
N GLN A 402 -7.43 -3.54 -0.18
CA GLN A 402 -7.42 -4.82 -0.88
C GLN A 402 -7.48 -5.99 0.10
N GLU A 403 -6.68 -5.96 1.18
CA GLU A 403 -6.72 -6.95 2.26
C GLU A 403 -8.11 -7.02 2.91
N TYR A 404 -8.75 -5.88 3.14
CA TYR A 404 -10.12 -5.82 3.65
C TYR A 404 -11.10 -6.55 2.73
N PHE A 405 -11.11 -6.26 1.42
CA PHE A 405 -12.01 -6.91 0.47
C PHE A 405 -11.66 -8.38 0.22
N GLN A 406 -10.39 -8.77 0.28
CA GLN A 406 -9.96 -10.16 0.25
C GLN A 406 -10.53 -10.92 1.44
N ASN A 407 -10.39 -10.39 2.65
CA ASN A 407 -10.96 -11.00 3.85
C ASN A 407 -12.49 -11.05 3.78
N TYR A 408 -13.13 -9.98 3.29
CA TYR A 408 -14.57 -9.95 3.05
C TYR A 408 -15.00 -11.06 2.08
N PHE A 409 -14.31 -11.24 0.97
CA PHE A 409 -14.55 -12.32 0.02
C PHE A 409 -14.34 -13.70 0.65
N LEU A 410 -13.28 -13.88 1.44
CA LEU A 410 -13.01 -15.17 2.09
C LEU A 410 -14.15 -15.59 3.02
N VAL A 411 -14.76 -14.64 3.74
CA VAL A 411 -15.89 -14.88 4.64
C VAL A 411 -17.20 -15.09 3.87
N THR A 412 -17.51 -14.18 2.93
CA THR A 412 -18.84 -14.12 2.29
C THR A 412 -18.98 -14.96 1.02
N LYS A 413 -17.85 -15.27 0.37
CA LYS A 413 -17.77 -15.80 -0.99
C LYS A 413 -18.46 -14.91 -2.04
N ASP A 414 -18.64 -13.62 -1.74
CA ASP A 414 -19.26 -12.65 -2.64
C ASP A 414 -18.29 -12.22 -3.76
N TYR A 415 -18.59 -12.61 -5.00
CA TYR A 415 -17.78 -12.25 -6.16
C TYR A 415 -17.72 -10.75 -6.45
N GLU A 416 -18.67 -9.93 -5.96
CA GLU A 416 -18.52 -8.47 -6.02
C GLU A 416 -17.30 -8.01 -5.24
N ALA A 417 -17.03 -8.60 -4.08
CA ALA A 417 -15.84 -8.27 -3.28
C ALA A 417 -14.55 -8.61 -4.03
N PHE A 418 -14.54 -9.67 -4.85
CA PHE A 418 -13.41 -9.95 -5.74
C PHE A 418 -13.19 -8.82 -6.76
N ARG A 419 -14.26 -8.33 -7.41
CA ARG A 419 -14.19 -7.18 -8.33
C ARG A 419 -13.80 -5.88 -7.63
N MET A 420 -14.18 -5.70 -6.36
CA MET A 420 -13.76 -4.57 -5.55
C MET A 420 -12.24 -4.54 -5.38
N ILE A 421 -11.57 -5.70 -5.20
CA ILE A 421 -10.10 -5.78 -5.09
C ILE A 421 -9.43 -5.21 -6.35
N GLU A 422 -9.89 -5.60 -7.53
CA GLU A 422 -9.38 -5.07 -8.81
C GLU A 422 -9.69 -3.57 -8.95
N SER A 423 -10.88 -3.15 -8.52
CA SER A 423 -11.31 -1.75 -8.62
C SER A 423 -10.52 -0.82 -7.70
N VAL A 424 -10.00 -1.32 -6.56
CA VAL A 424 -9.10 -0.55 -5.67
C VAL A 424 -7.83 -0.10 -6.40
N GLU A 425 -7.33 -0.86 -7.38
CA GLU A 425 -6.16 -0.44 -8.17
C GLU A 425 -6.47 0.82 -9.00
N GLY A 426 -7.69 0.89 -9.53
CA GLY A 426 -8.23 2.03 -10.29
C GLY A 426 -8.70 3.21 -9.43
N MET A 427 -8.84 3.05 -8.12
CA MET A 427 -9.23 4.15 -7.23
C MET A 427 -8.20 5.29 -7.22
N ASN A 428 -8.69 6.50 -7.01
CA ASN A 428 -7.86 7.70 -6.86
C ASN A 428 -7.30 7.80 -5.42
N ILE A 429 -6.46 6.82 -5.05
CA ILE A 429 -5.68 6.80 -3.81
C ILE A 429 -4.25 7.25 -4.14
N SER A 430 -3.89 8.49 -3.80
CA SER A 430 -2.60 9.07 -4.20
C SER A 430 -2.21 10.29 -3.36
N THR A 431 -1.02 10.84 -3.61
CA THR A 431 -0.64 12.17 -3.09
C THR A 431 -1.41 13.30 -3.79
N ILE A 432 -1.51 14.48 -3.13
CA ILE A 432 -2.14 15.68 -3.72
C ILE A 432 -1.57 15.98 -5.11
N HIS A 433 -0.24 16.06 -5.22
CA HIS A 433 0.46 16.33 -6.48
C HIS A 433 0.13 15.31 -7.58
N SER A 434 -0.01 14.03 -7.23
CA SER A 434 -0.35 12.97 -8.19
C SER A 434 -1.78 13.09 -8.70
N LEU A 435 -2.72 13.46 -7.81
CA LEU A 435 -4.10 13.75 -8.20
C LEU A 435 -4.16 14.97 -9.11
N VAL A 436 -3.51 16.07 -8.72
CA VAL A 436 -3.46 17.32 -9.51
C VAL A 436 -2.86 17.06 -10.89
N LYS A 437 -1.74 16.33 -10.96
CA LYS A 437 -1.13 15.89 -12.22
C LYS A 437 -2.14 15.18 -13.12
N ARG A 438 -2.88 14.21 -12.58
CA ARG A 438 -3.88 13.43 -13.34
C ARG A 438 -5.02 14.31 -13.86
N ILE A 439 -5.49 15.25 -13.04
CA ILE A 439 -6.53 16.21 -13.41
C ILE A 439 -6.03 17.12 -14.55
N ILE A 440 -4.84 17.69 -14.43
CA ILE A 440 -4.24 18.55 -15.47
C ILE A 440 -4.01 17.78 -16.76
N GLN A 441 -3.49 16.55 -16.70
CA GLN A 441 -3.27 15.71 -17.88
C GLN A 441 -4.58 15.41 -18.62
N LYS A 442 -5.68 15.20 -17.89
CA LYS A 442 -6.99 14.98 -18.51
C LYS A 442 -7.54 16.23 -19.21
N PHE A 443 -7.18 17.42 -18.71
CA PHE A 443 -7.62 18.71 -19.26
C PHE A 443 -6.57 19.38 -20.15
N SER A 444 -5.43 18.75 -20.42
CA SER A 444 -4.27 19.37 -21.07
C SER A 444 -4.59 19.92 -22.46
N ALA A 445 -5.44 19.23 -23.21
CA ALA A 445 -5.91 19.68 -24.52
C ALA A 445 -6.78 20.94 -24.44
N VAL A 446 -7.65 21.04 -23.44
CA VAL A 446 -8.56 22.19 -23.26
C VAL A 446 -7.78 23.44 -22.84
N ILE A 447 -6.70 23.25 -22.08
CA ILE A 447 -5.87 24.35 -21.55
C ILE A 447 -4.71 24.75 -22.48
N GLY A 448 -4.66 24.20 -23.71
CA GLY A 448 -3.68 24.57 -24.73
C GLY A 448 -2.28 23.94 -24.56
N LEU A 449 -2.13 22.92 -23.71
CA LEU A 449 -0.84 22.25 -23.46
C LEU A 449 -0.63 20.96 -24.29
N GLY A 450 -1.61 20.57 -25.10
CA GLY A 450 -1.55 19.39 -25.96
C GLY A 450 -1.60 18.05 -25.20
N SER A 451 -1.55 16.93 -25.92
CA SER A 451 -1.60 15.57 -25.35
C SER A 451 -0.25 15.07 -24.79
N ASN A 452 0.85 15.74 -25.15
CA ASN A 452 2.23 15.34 -24.80
C ASN A 452 2.80 16.12 -23.61
N LEU A 453 1.96 16.61 -22.70
CA LEU A 453 2.39 17.35 -21.51
C LEU A 453 3.45 16.56 -20.74
N LYS A 454 4.69 17.07 -20.73
CA LYS A 454 5.80 16.49 -19.96
C LYS A 454 5.93 17.20 -18.63
N ILE A 455 6.15 16.44 -17.56
CA ILE A 455 6.39 16.99 -16.23
C ILE A 455 7.85 16.78 -15.87
N VAL A 456 8.51 17.86 -15.46
CA VAL A 456 9.94 17.86 -15.11
C VAL A 456 10.16 18.42 -13.71
N THR A 457 11.31 18.11 -13.11
CA THR A 457 11.73 18.74 -11.85
C THR A 457 12.33 20.13 -12.09
N GLY A 458 12.86 20.39 -13.30
CA GLY A 458 13.44 21.68 -13.68
C GLY A 458 14.71 22.08 -12.92
N ARG A 459 15.36 21.16 -12.17
CA ARG A 459 16.49 21.49 -11.28
C ARG A 459 17.73 21.93 -12.05
N TYR A 460 18.00 21.34 -13.21
CA TYR A 460 19.19 21.64 -14.01
C TYR A 460 19.00 22.96 -14.78
N GLU A 461 17.85 23.09 -15.46
CA GLU A 461 17.42 24.27 -16.19
C GLU A 461 17.40 25.49 -15.28
N ARG A 462 16.84 25.35 -14.06
CA ARG A 462 16.86 26.40 -13.04
C ARG A 462 18.27 26.85 -12.68
N GLY A 463 19.21 25.91 -12.54
CA GLY A 463 20.61 26.25 -12.26
C GLY A 463 21.25 27.10 -13.38
N GLN A 464 20.93 26.79 -14.64
CA GLN A 464 21.40 27.57 -15.78
C GLN A 464 20.76 28.95 -15.84
N SER A 465 19.44 29.05 -15.67
CA SER A 465 18.71 30.32 -15.69
C SER A 465 19.17 31.26 -14.56
N ILE A 466 19.41 30.74 -13.35
CA ILE A 466 19.99 31.51 -12.23
C ILE A 466 21.35 32.07 -12.64
N ALA A 467 22.22 31.25 -13.25
CA ALA A 467 23.55 31.70 -13.66
C ALA A 467 23.47 32.79 -14.74
N GLN A 468 22.57 32.65 -15.72
CA GLN A 468 22.36 33.63 -16.79
C GLN A 468 21.83 34.96 -16.26
N ALA A 469 20.75 34.94 -15.48
CA ALA A 469 20.15 36.14 -14.89
C ALA A 469 21.15 36.86 -13.95
N LEU A 470 21.90 36.10 -13.16
CA LEU A 470 22.91 36.65 -12.27
C LEU A 470 24.06 37.32 -13.04
N ASN A 471 24.59 36.68 -14.08
CA ASN A 471 25.66 37.26 -14.89
C ASN A 471 25.18 38.52 -15.62
N LYS A 472 23.99 38.47 -16.23
CA LYS A 472 23.38 39.62 -16.91
C LYS A 472 23.22 40.81 -15.96
N TYR A 473 22.69 40.59 -14.76
CA TYR A 473 22.52 41.67 -13.78
C TYR A 473 23.87 42.27 -13.33
N ILE A 474 24.88 41.42 -13.10
CA ILE A 474 26.23 41.87 -12.71
C ILE A 474 26.86 42.73 -13.82
N ASP A 475 26.71 42.32 -15.07
CA ASP A 475 27.24 43.04 -16.23
C ASP A 475 26.52 44.38 -16.46
N GLU A 476 25.18 44.40 -16.37
CA GLU A 476 24.35 45.60 -16.56
C GLU A 476 24.57 46.66 -15.47
N GLU A 477 24.68 46.23 -14.21
CA GLU A 477 24.89 47.11 -13.06
C GLU A 477 26.38 47.34 -12.73
N ASN A 478 27.29 46.76 -13.53
CA ASN A 478 28.75 46.86 -13.41
C ASN A 478 29.26 46.57 -11.98
N ILE A 479 28.79 45.47 -11.39
CA ILE A 479 29.08 45.08 -9.99
C ILE A 479 30.40 44.31 -9.91
N ASP A 480 31.32 44.74 -9.06
CA ASP A 480 32.50 43.92 -8.75
C ASP A 480 32.10 42.70 -7.90
N ALA A 481 32.46 41.50 -8.35
CA ALA A 481 32.15 40.27 -7.64
C ALA A 481 32.72 40.22 -6.20
N SER A 482 33.75 41.01 -5.90
CA SER A 482 34.31 41.15 -4.54
C SER A 482 33.37 41.89 -3.58
N ASP A 483 32.53 42.80 -4.07
CA ASP A 483 31.54 43.58 -3.30
C ASP A 483 30.35 42.72 -2.83
N LEU A 484 30.10 41.60 -3.51
CA LEU A 484 29.02 40.67 -3.18
C LEU A 484 29.30 39.83 -1.92
N HIS A 485 30.53 39.87 -1.40
CA HIS A 485 30.92 39.23 -0.15
C HIS A 485 30.60 37.72 -0.08
N LEU A 486 30.52 37.08 -1.25
CA LEU A 486 30.13 35.70 -1.48
C LEU A 486 30.73 35.19 -2.79
N SER A 487 31.24 33.96 -2.80
CA SER A 487 31.63 33.33 -4.07
C SER A 487 30.40 33.11 -4.96
N MET A 488 30.54 33.30 -6.28
CA MET A 488 29.46 33.14 -7.26
C MET A 488 28.73 31.79 -7.16
N TYR A 489 29.47 30.69 -7.00
CA TYR A 489 28.89 29.35 -6.82
C TYR A 489 27.97 29.27 -5.58
N LYS A 490 28.40 29.84 -4.45
CA LYS A 490 27.57 29.85 -3.23
C LYS A 490 26.38 30.79 -3.37
N LEU A 491 26.54 31.93 -4.05
CA LEU A 491 25.45 32.86 -4.32
C LEU A 491 24.36 32.17 -5.16
N GLN A 492 24.72 31.53 -6.27
CA GLN A 492 23.80 30.72 -7.09
C GLN A 492 23.11 29.63 -6.27
N ARG A 493 23.87 28.88 -5.46
CA ARG A 493 23.30 27.84 -4.58
C ARG A 493 22.30 28.41 -3.57
N ARG A 494 22.58 29.58 -2.99
CA ARG A 494 21.70 30.24 -2.01
C ARG A 494 20.46 30.82 -2.68
N ILE A 495 20.57 31.45 -3.85
CA ILE A 495 19.41 31.90 -4.66
C ILE A 495 18.52 30.72 -5.01
N ARG A 496 19.10 29.60 -5.44
CA ARG A 496 18.36 28.36 -5.69
C ARG A 496 17.60 27.89 -4.45
N THR A 497 18.26 27.85 -3.29
CA THR A 497 17.61 27.49 -2.02
C THR A 497 16.52 28.49 -1.62
N PHE A 498 16.65 29.77 -1.98
CA PHE A 498 15.61 30.76 -1.77
C PHE A 498 14.36 30.45 -2.60
N LEU A 499 14.52 30.21 -3.92
CA LEU A 499 13.42 29.82 -4.82
C LEU A 499 12.75 28.53 -4.35
N GLU A 500 13.54 27.50 -4.01
CA GLU A 500 13.04 26.23 -3.47
C GLU A 500 12.17 26.44 -2.21
N LYS A 501 12.52 27.39 -1.34
CA LYS A 501 11.75 27.72 -0.12
C LYS A 501 10.46 28.48 -0.40
N LEU A 502 10.42 29.31 -1.45
CA LEU A 502 9.20 29.98 -1.89
C LEU A 502 8.24 28.97 -2.53
N GLU A 503 8.75 28.13 -3.42
CA GLU A 503 7.98 27.06 -4.07
C GLU A 503 7.42 26.07 -3.06
N SER A 504 8.22 25.66 -2.06
CA SER A 504 7.74 24.76 -1.01
C SER A 504 6.65 25.37 -0.13
N LYS A 505 6.41 26.69 -0.24
CA LYS A 505 5.32 27.40 0.44
C LYS A 505 4.22 27.81 -0.56
N ASN A 506 4.24 27.27 -1.78
CA ASN A 506 3.33 27.59 -2.89
C ASN A 506 3.23 29.10 -3.19
N VAL A 507 4.33 29.85 -3.01
CA VAL A 507 4.38 31.27 -3.33
C VAL A 507 4.77 31.46 -4.79
N ASP A 508 3.91 32.12 -5.57
CA ASP A 508 4.16 32.43 -6.97
C ASP A 508 4.77 33.83 -7.12
N ILE A 509 6.08 33.89 -7.38
CA ILE A 509 6.83 35.15 -7.50
C ILE A 509 6.30 36.07 -8.61
N ILE A 510 5.67 35.50 -9.64
CA ILE A 510 5.21 36.26 -10.81
C ILE A 510 3.79 36.77 -10.60
N ASN A 511 2.89 35.91 -10.11
CA ASN A 511 1.47 36.22 -10.03
C ASN A 511 1.05 36.79 -8.67
N ASP A 512 1.77 36.47 -7.59
CA ASP A 512 1.47 37.02 -6.27
C ASP A 512 2.03 38.45 -6.16
N SER A 513 1.27 39.35 -5.56
CA SER A 513 1.76 40.71 -5.23
C SER A 513 2.73 40.64 -4.06
N LEU A 514 4.00 40.32 -4.34
CA LEU A 514 5.03 40.14 -3.32
C LEU A 514 5.78 41.43 -2.96
N ASP A 515 6.01 41.62 -1.66
CA ASP A 515 6.83 42.69 -1.11
C ASP A 515 8.00 42.10 -0.31
N PHE A 516 9.22 42.24 -0.83
CA PHE A 516 10.45 41.75 -0.18
C PHE A 516 11.03 42.72 0.87
N GLY A 517 10.35 43.84 1.13
CA GLY A 517 10.75 44.83 2.11
C GLY A 517 12.04 45.55 1.73
N VAL A 518 12.85 45.90 2.72
CA VAL A 518 14.13 46.60 2.53
C VAL A 518 15.24 45.97 3.37
N ASN A 519 16.48 46.13 2.90
CA ASN A 519 17.67 45.76 3.64
C ASN A 519 18.64 46.95 3.77
N GLU A 520 18.70 47.53 4.96
CA GLU A 520 19.57 48.68 5.24
C GLU A 520 21.06 48.30 5.30
N MET A 521 21.40 47.06 5.68
CA MET A 521 22.81 46.65 5.83
C MET A 521 23.47 46.36 4.48
N ASN A 522 22.73 45.83 3.50
CA ASN A 522 23.26 45.58 2.16
C ASN A 522 22.18 45.78 1.09
N PRO A 523 21.86 47.04 0.73
CA PRO A 523 20.81 47.36 -0.24
C PRO A 523 21.10 46.84 -1.64
N GLN A 524 22.38 46.82 -2.05
CA GLN A 524 22.79 46.38 -3.39
C GLN A 524 22.56 44.87 -3.57
N LEU A 525 23.00 44.05 -2.62
CA LEU A 525 22.76 42.60 -2.65
C LEU A 525 21.26 42.28 -2.56
N HIS A 526 20.49 43.07 -1.81
CA HIS A 526 19.04 42.91 -1.76
C HIS A 526 18.37 43.14 -3.12
N ARG A 527 18.73 44.21 -3.84
CA ARG A 527 18.20 44.48 -5.20
C ARG A 527 18.61 43.39 -6.19
N LEU A 528 19.87 42.97 -6.15
CA LEU A 528 20.35 41.85 -6.97
C LEU A 528 19.51 40.61 -6.71
N LEU A 529 19.32 40.23 -5.44
CA LEU A 529 18.54 39.06 -5.08
C LEU A 529 17.11 39.16 -5.63
N THR A 530 16.39 40.25 -5.39
CA THR A 530 14.99 40.38 -5.83
C THR A 530 14.85 40.37 -7.36
N ASN A 531 15.74 41.06 -8.08
CA ASN A 531 15.69 41.12 -9.54
C ASN A 531 16.02 39.77 -10.17
N VAL A 532 17.10 39.12 -9.70
CA VAL A 532 17.50 37.80 -10.21
C VAL A 532 16.43 36.75 -9.92
N LEU A 533 15.75 36.79 -8.76
CA LEU A 533 14.64 35.88 -8.45
C LEU A 533 13.49 36.01 -9.47
N VAL A 534 13.03 37.24 -9.74
CA VAL A 534 11.93 37.52 -10.67
C VAL A 534 12.31 37.17 -12.11
N GLU A 535 13.50 37.60 -12.55
CA GLU A 535 13.97 37.36 -13.91
C GLU A 535 14.17 35.85 -14.18
N THR A 536 14.78 35.13 -13.23
CA THR A 536 14.97 33.68 -13.33
C THR A 536 13.64 32.97 -13.51
N GLU A 537 12.66 33.27 -12.65
CA GLU A 537 11.37 32.59 -12.67
C GLU A 537 10.56 32.95 -13.92
N THR A 538 10.66 34.21 -14.40
CA THR A 538 10.02 34.65 -15.65
C THR A 538 10.58 33.93 -16.86
N ALA A 539 11.92 33.84 -16.97
CA ALA A 539 12.58 33.13 -18.06
C ALA A 539 12.20 31.64 -18.07
N ILE A 540 12.26 30.97 -16.92
CA ILE A 540 11.91 29.55 -16.80
C ILE A 540 10.45 29.32 -17.23
N ARG A 541 9.50 30.15 -16.78
CA ARG A 541 8.08 29.97 -17.12
C ARG A 541 7.81 30.19 -18.61
N GLN A 542 8.51 31.14 -19.25
CA GLN A 542 8.44 31.34 -20.69
C GLN A 542 8.97 30.14 -21.47
N ASP A 543 10.15 29.62 -21.12
CA ASP A 543 10.76 28.46 -21.77
C ASP A 543 9.90 27.20 -21.63
N LEU A 544 9.33 26.98 -20.44
CA LEU A 544 8.43 25.85 -20.16
C LEU A 544 7.13 25.93 -20.96
N ASN A 545 6.50 27.12 -21.02
CA ASN A 545 5.30 27.33 -21.83
C ASN A 545 5.56 27.08 -23.32
N ASN A 546 6.69 27.56 -23.84
CA ASN A 546 7.07 27.37 -25.24
C ASN A 546 7.36 25.89 -25.60
N SER A 547 7.78 25.09 -24.63
CA SER A 547 8.11 23.67 -24.80
C SER A 547 6.98 22.71 -24.46
N GLY A 548 5.83 23.20 -23.98
CA GLY A 548 4.71 22.35 -23.56
C GLY A 548 5.02 21.51 -22.31
N VAL A 549 5.88 22.02 -21.43
CA VAL A 549 6.36 21.33 -20.22
C VAL A 549 5.87 22.06 -18.97
N ILE A 550 5.54 21.32 -17.91
CA ILE A 550 5.19 21.89 -16.60
C ILE A 550 6.14 21.36 -15.51
N ARG A 551 6.60 22.23 -14.59
CA ARG A 551 7.32 21.78 -13.39
C ARG A 551 6.34 21.21 -12.37
N LEU A 552 6.80 20.22 -11.60
CA LEU A 552 5.99 19.64 -10.51
C LEU A 552 5.49 20.71 -9.52
N SER A 553 6.32 21.72 -9.20
CA SER A 553 5.97 22.85 -8.33
C SER A 553 4.81 23.69 -8.87
N ASP A 554 4.66 23.77 -10.19
CA ASP A 554 3.72 24.69 -10.83
C ASP A 554 2.34 24.05 -11.04
N LEU A 555 2.22 22.74 -10.79
CA LEU A 555 0.96 22.00 -10.96
C LEU A 555 -0.17 22.58 -10.11
N MET A 556 0.13 22.92 -8.85
CA MET A 556 -0.87 23.47 -7.93
C MET A 556 -1.38 24.83 -8.40
N ILE A 557 -0.45 25.71 -8.77
CA ILE A 557 -0.74 27.05 -9.30
C ILE A 557 -1.58 26.91 -10.57
N LYS A 558 -1.17 26.05 -11.51
CA LYS A 558 -1.89 25.83 -12.76
C LYS A 558 -3.30 25.28 -12.53
N LEU A 559 -3.47 24.33 -11.61
CA LEU A 559 -4.80 23.81 -11.30
C LEU A 559 -5.69 24.87 -10.67
N LYS A 560 -5.15 25.75 -9.81
CA LYS A 560 -5.88 26.88 -9.25
C LYS A 560 -6.38 27.81 -10.37
N GLU A 561 -5.51 28.21 -11.30
CA GLU A 561 -5.90 29.00 -12.49
C GLU A 561 -7.01 28.32 -13.30
N ILE A 562 -6.88 27.02 -13.59
CA ILE A 562 -7.87 26.26 -14.38
C ILE A 562 -9.21 26.21 -13.65
N THR A 563 -9.21 26.01 -12.33
CA THR A 563 -10.43 25.89 -11.53
C THR A 563 -11.18 27.22 -11.45
N HIS A 564 -10.48 28.35 -11.45
CA HIS A 564 -11.10 29.67 -11.53
C HIS A 564 -11.68 29.97 -12.92
N HIS A 565 -10.91 29.73 -13.99
CA HIS A 565 -11.28 30.17 -15.34
C HIS A 565 -12.15 29.18 -16.11
N ASN A 566 -12.11 27.88 -15.81
CA ASN A 566 -12.77 26.82 -16.57
C ASN A 566 -13.72 25.99 -15.69
N SER A 567 -14.58 26.67 -14.94
CA SER A 567 -15.47 26.02 -13.96
C SER A 567 -16.43 24.98 -14.57
N GLU A 568 -16.75 25.08 -15.87
CA GLU A 568 -17.57 24.11 -16.59
C GLU A 568 -16.90 22.73 -16.70
N LEU A 569 -15.57 22.66 -16.78
CA LEU A 569 -14.85 21.38 -16.84
C LEU A 569 -15.08 20.54 -15.59
N PHE A 570 -15.15 21.19 -14.43
CA PHE A 570 -15.41 20.53 -13.15
C PHE A 570 -16.86 20.09 -12.98
N GLN A 571 -17.81 20.62 -13.77
CA GLN A 571 -19.20 20.14 -13.76
C GLN A 571 -19.30 18.68 -14.24
N THR A 572 -18.37 18.21 -15.08
CA THR A 572 -18.34 16.79 -15.50
C THR A 572 -18.07 15.81 -14.36
N TYR A 573 -17.46 16.30 -13.27
CA TYR A 573 -17.21 15.53 -12.04
C TYR A 573 -18.33 15.66 -11.01
N LYS A 574 -19.24 16.62 -11.18
CA LYS A 574 -20.36 16.84 -10.28
C LYS A 574 -21.21 15.57 -10.19
N ASN A 575 -21.58 15.19 -8.98
CA ASN A 575 -22.31 13.96 -8.63
C ASN A 575 -21.57 12.64 -8.95
N ARG A 576 -20.39 12.67 -9.59
CA ARG A 576 -19.53 11.48 -9.76
C ARG A 576 -18.67 11.29 -8.53
N ILE A 577 -17.88 12.30 -8.17
CA ILE A 577 -17.08 12.30 -6.94
C ILE A 577 -18.02 12.60 -5.78
N LYS A 578 -18.25 11.59 -4.93
CA LYS A 578 -19.12 11.71 -3.75
C LYS A 578 -18.33 12.07 -2.50
N TYR A 579 -17.11 11.54 -2.35
CA TYR A 579 -16.31 11.68 -1.15
C TYR A 579 -14.84 11.99 -1.44
N LEU A 580 -14.27 12.90 -0.66
CA LEU A 580 -12.84 13.15 -0.60
C LEU A 580 -12.31 12.84 0.80
N PHE A 581 -11.55 11.75 0.90
CA PHE A 581 -10.83 11.36 2.10
C PHE A 581 -9.46 12.03 2.11
N VAL A 582 -9.07 12.64 3.22
CA VAL A 582 -7.75 13.26 3.39
C VAL A 582 -7.13 12.75 4.68
N ASP A 583 -6.02 12.01 4.54
CA ASP A 583 -5.21 11.53 5.66
C ASP A 583 -4.04 12.49 5.93
N GLU A 584 -3.56 12.51 7.18
CA GLU A 584 -2.50 13.39 7.67
C GLU A 584 -2.74 14.88 7.34
N PHE A 585 -3.99 15.33 7.49
CA PHE A 585 -4.41 16.67 7.07
C PHE A 585 -3.63 17.83 7.70
N GLN A 586 -3.05 17.63 8.88
CA GLN A 586 -2.19 18.64 9.52
C GLN A 586 -0.93 18.99 8.72
N ASP A 587 -0.55 18.19 7.72
CA ASP A 587 0.60 18.43 6.85
C ASP A 587 0.23 19.19 5.57
N THR A 588 -1.03 19.62 5.45
CA THR A 588 -1.55 20.40 4.33
C THR A 588 -1.20 21.87 4.51
N ASP A 589 -0.83 22.55 3.42
CA ASP A 589 -0.60 24.00 3.40
C ASP A 589 -1.86 24.80 2.98
N ASP A 590 -1.85 26.11 3.24
CA ASP A 590 -2.97 27.01 2.97
C ASP A 590 -3.45 26.96 1.50
N ALA A 591 -2.52 26.90 0.54
CA ALA A 591 -2.86 26.90 -0.88
C ALA A 591 -3.52 25.58 -1.30
N GLN A 592 -3.10 24.46 -0.72
CA GLN A 592 -3.75 23.16 -0.90
C GLN A 592 -5.17 23.16 -0.32
N ILE A 593 -5.37 23.71 0.89
CA ILE A 593 -6.69 23.79 1.53
C ILE A 593 -7.64 24.67 0.70
N GLU A 594 -7.17 25.84 0.26
CA GLU A 594 -7.94 26.76 -0.59
C GLU A 594 -8.34 26.08 -1.90
N LEU A 595 -7.41 25.38 -2.57
CA LEU A 595 -7.70 24.66 -3.79
C LEU A 595 -8.72 23.54 -3.59
N MET A 596 -8.59 22.75 -2.52
CA MET A 596 -9.54 21.67 -2.24
C MET A 596 -10.94 22.23 -1.97
N ASN A 597 -11.06 23.31 -1.18
CA ASN A 597 -12.35 23.98 -0.94
C ASN A 597 -12.94 24.58 -2.23
N LEU A 598 -12.08 25.14 -3.09
CA LEU A 598 -12.51 25.61 -4.40
C LEU A 598 -13.07 24.47 -5.25
N ILE A 599 -12.38 23.31 -5.33
CA ILE A 599 -12.87 22.14 -6.06
C ILE A 599 -14.17 21.62 -5.43
N GLN A 600 -14.26 21.56 -4.10
CA GLN A 600 -15.48 21.15 -3.39
C GLN A 600 -16.66 22.03 -3.79
N SER A 601 -16.48 23.35 -3.85
CA SER A 601 -17.54 24.29 -4.26
C SER A 601 -18.07 24.06 -5.68
N LYS A 602 -17.26 23.44 -6.55
CA LYS A 602 -17.64 23.14 -7.95
C LYS A 602 -18.21 21.74 -8.11
N VAL A 603 -17.68 20.76 -7.38
CA VAL A 603 -17.99 19.33 -7.54
C VAL A 603 -19.08 18.84 -6.57
N GLY A 604 -19.10 19.36 -5.34
CA GLY A 604 -20.09 19.02 -4.31
C GLY A 604 -19.84 17.71 -3.56
N PHE A 605 -18.59 17.27 -3.43
CA PHE A 605 -18.24 16.09 -2.62
C PHE A 605 -18.23 16.39 -1.11
N ASN A 606 -18.38 15.34 -0.29
CA ASN A 606 -18.24 15.43 1.17
C ASN A 606 -16.81 15.09 1.62
N TYR A 607 -16.31 15.85 2.59
CA TYR A 607 -15.00 15.59 3.20
C TYR A 607 -15.06 14.49 4.26
N PHE A 608 -14.00 13.69 4.29
CA PHE A 608 -13.62 12.89 5.45
C PHE A 608 -12.15 13.18 5.75
N VAL A 609 -11.89 14.04 6.73
CA VAL A 609 -10.57 14.55 7.05
C VAL A 609 -10.10 13.96 8.37
N VAL A 610 -8.89 13.43 8.40
CA VAL A 610 -8.26 12.89 9.61
C VAL A 610 -6.83 13.39 9.76
N GLY A 611 -6.43 13.69 10.99
CA GLY A 611 -5.05 14.09 11.29
C GLY A 611 -4.82 14.45 12.74
N ASP A 612 -3.59 14.87 13.04
CA ASP A 612 -3.16 15.24 14.39
C ASP A 612 -2.28 16.48 14.36
N VAL A 613 -2.79 17.61 14.85
CA VAL A 613 -2.03 18.87 14.91
C VAL A 613 -0.71 18.72 15.70
N LYS A 614 -0.67 17.81 16.68
CA LYS A 614 0.52 17.48 17.48
C LYS A 614 1.61 16.81 16.64
N GLN A 615 1.27 16.29 15.47
CA GLN A 615 2.17 15.66 14.50
C GLN A 615 2.41 16.51 13.25
N CYS A 616 2.10 17.82 13.28
CA CYS A 616 2.42 18.77 12.22
C CYS A 616 3.92 19.10 12.26
N ILE A 617 4.72 18.40 11.45
CA ILE A 617 6.20 18.50 11.42
C ILE A 617 6.76 18.89 10.04
N TYR A 618 5.90 19.32 9.12
CA TYR A 618 6.28 19.70 7.75
C TYR A 618 6.17 21.22 7.52
N ARG A 619 6.43 22.05 8.55
CA ARG A 619 6.39 23.52 8.45
C ARG A 619 7.38 24.06 7.41
N PHE A 620 8.51 23.38 7.24
CA PHE A 620 9.47 23.69 6.18
C PHE A 620 8.92 23.52 4.75
N ARG A 621 7.79 22.80 4.59
CA ARG A 621 7.01 22.65 3.34
C ARG A 621 5.70 23.45 3.37
N GLY A 622 5.57 24.44 4.26
CA GLY A 622 4.41 25.33 4.30
C GLY A 622 3.24 24.85 5.15
N ALA A 623 3.27 23.64 5.74
CA ALA A 623 2.20 23.17 6.60
C ALA A 623 2.07 24.04 7.87
N GLU A 624 0.84 24.38 8.23
CA GLU A 624 0.53 25.18 9.42
C GLU A 624 -0.27 24.40 10.46
N VAL A 625 -0.01 24.69 11.74
CA VAL A 625 -0.72 24.11 12.90
C VAL A 625 -2.23 24.40 12.85
N LYS A 626 -2.63 25.46 12.13
CA LYS A 626 -4.02 25.93 11.98
C LYS A 626 -4.77 25.33 10.80
N ALA A 627 -4.20 24.33 10.11
CA ALA A 627 -4.83 23.72 8.92
C ALA A 627 -6.30 23.32 9.15
N PHE A 628 -6.61 22.69 10.27
CA PHE A 628 -7.99 22.31 10.63
C PHE A 628 -8.92 23.51 10.82
N ASP A 629 -8.43 24.57 11.47
CA ASP A 629 -9.21 25.80 11.69
C ASP A 629 -9.47 26.51 10.36
N GLN A 630 -8.50 26.50 9.44
CA GLN A 630 -8.64 27.06 8.09
C GLN A 630 -9.63 26.26 7.23
N LEU A 631 -9.63 24.93 7.33
CA LEU A 631 -10.57 24.08 6.60
C LEU A 631 -12.03 24.39 6.98
N VAL A 632 -12.27 24.52 8.28
CA VAL A 632 -13.59 24.83 8.84
C VAL A 632 -13.96 26.29 8.57
N GLY A 633 -12.99 27.20 8.69
CA GLY A 633 -13.17 28.63 8.46
C GLY A 633 -14.28 29.23 9.32
N GLU A 634 -15.03 30.17 8.75
CA GLU A 634 -16.15 30.84 9.42
C GLU A 634 -17.40 29.95 9.57
N LEU A 635 -17.46 28.81 8.86
CA LEU A 635 -18.60 27.91 8.91
C LEU A 635 -18.73 27.21 10.28
N GLY A 636 -17.62 27.05 11.02
CA GLY A 636 -17.63 26.46 12.35
C GLY A 636 -18.34 25.09 12.38
N GLU A 637 -19.27 24.92 13.31
CA GLU A 637 -20.10 23.70 13.42
C GLU A 637 -20.97 23.42 12.18
N GLN A 638 -21.28 24.45 11.37
CA GLN A 638 -22.06 24.26 10.14
C GLN A 638 -21.25 23.54 9.05
N TRP A 639 -19.91 23.54 9.15
CA TRP A 639 -19.05 22.85 8.18
C TRP A 639 -19.29 21.35 8.15
N GLY A 640 -19.48 20.71 9.32
CA GLY A 640 -19.59 19.27 9.43
C GLY A 640 -19.49 18.75 10.86
N LEU A 641 -19.34 17.44 11.00
CA LEU A 641 -19.20 16.75 12.28
C LEU A 641 -17.73 16.67 12.68
N SER A 642 -17.44 16.92 13.96
CA SER A 642 -16.08 16.82 14.51
C SER A 642 -15.98 15.73 15.56
N TYR A 643 -14.94 14.91 15.50
CA TYR A 643 -14.68 13.82 16.43
C TYR A 643 -13.22 13.81 16.90
N THR A 644 -12.97 13.22 18.07
CA THR A 644 -11.63 12.99 18.61
C THR A 644 -11.35 11.50 18.77
N LEU A 645 -10.12 11.06 18.48
CA LEU A 645 -9.67 9.68 18.72
C LEU A 645 -8.46 9.69 19.66
N ASN A 646 -8.66 9.21 20.88
CA ASN A 646 -7.66 9.25 21.96
C ASN A 646 -7.26 7.87 22.49
N LYS A 647 -8.03 6.81 22.21
CA LYS A 647 -7.62 5.42 22.53
C LYS A 647 -6.51 4.95 21.61
N ASN A 648 -5.33 4.72 22.17
CA ASN A 648 -4.14 4.23 21.50
C ASN A 648 -4.11 2.69 21.53
N TYR A 649 -3.99 2.08 20.34
CA TYR A 649 -3.96 0.62 20.14
C TYR A 649 -2.54 0.09 19.90
N ARG A 650 -1.52 0.92 20.11
CA ARG A 650 -0.14 0.66 19.70
C ARG A 650 0.79 0.53 20.89
N THR A 651 0.82 1.55 21.74
CA THR A 651 1.79 1.75 22.82
C THR A 651 1.30 1.14 24.11
N ASP A 652 2.21 0.55 24.89
CA ASP A 652 1.95 0.04 26.23
C ASP A 652 1.38 1.13 27.16
N SER A 653 0.41 0.76 27.99
CA SER A 653 -0.28 1.67 28.91
C SER A 653 0.65 2.40 29.88
N GLN A 654 1.68 1.73 30.42
CA GLN A 654 2.59 2.36 31.39
C GLN A 654 3.53 3.36 30.71
N LEU A 655 3.99 3.03 29.50
CA LEU A 655 4.82 3.93 28.72
C LEU A 655 4.04 5.19 28.31
N LEU A 656 2.78 5.02 27.91
CA LEU A 656 1.91 6.13 27.51
C LEU A 656 1.57 7.05 28.69
N GLU A 657 1.35 6.50 29.89
CA GLU A 657 1.17 7.28 31.12
C GLU A 657 2.43 8.09 31.48
N ARG A 658 3.63 7.56 31.18
CA ARG A 658 4.86 8.34 31.33
C ARG A 658 4.92 9.51 30.33
N PHE A 659 4.58 9.27 29.07
CA PHE A 659 4.56 10.30 28.02
C PHE A 659 3.54 11.41 28.29
N GLU A 660 2.37 11.06 28.85
CA GLU A 660 1.34 12.02 29.23
C GLU A 660 1.89 13.16 30.10
N LYS A 661 2.80 12.86 31.03
CA LYS A 661 3.40 13.87 31.92
C LYS A 661 4.12 14.95 31.11
N SER A 662 4.88 14.55 30.10
CA SER A 662 5.57 15.45 29.18
C SER A 662 4.56 16.22 28.33
N PHE A 663 3.59 15.53 27.72
CA PHE A 663 2.61 16.14 26.81
C PHE A 663 1.75 17.20 27.52
N ALA A 664 1.24 16.89 28.70
CA ALA A 664 0.47 17.84 29.53
C ALA A 664 1.35 19.00 30.04
N SER A 665 2.65 18.78 30.28
CA SER A 665 3.57 19.88 30.61
C SER A 665 3.75 20.83 29.42
N TRP A 666 3.96 20.28 28.22
CA TRP A 666 4.16 21.08 27.01
C TRP A 666 2.90 21.84 26.56
N GLY A 667 1.72 21.39 26.97
CA GLY A 667 0.44 22.07 26.76
C GLY A 667 0.10 23.19 27.77
N ARG A 668 0.92 23.40 28.81
CA ARG A 668 0.66 24.40 29.86
C ARG A 668 1.35 25.75 29.59
N GLY A 669 0.80 26.81 30.21
CA GLY A 669 1.37 28.15 30.23
C GLY A 669 0.77 29.11 29.18
N PRO A 670 1.17 30.40 29.19
CA PRO A 670 0.64 31.43 28.31
C PRO A 670 1.08 31.29 26.85
N SER A 671 2.13 30.50 26.59
CA SER A 671 2.61 30.14 25.26
C SER A 671 2.94 28.64 25.26
N PRO A 672 1.92 27.76 25.12
CA PRO A 672 2.13 26.32 25.16
C PRO A 672 2.99 25.87 23.99
N ARG A 673 3.94 24.96 24.25
CA ARG A 673 4.87 24.43 23.22
C ARG A 673 4.21 23.40 22.31
N LEU A 674 3.14 22.78 22.80
CA LEU A 674 2.32 21.81 22.08
C LEU A 674 0.85 22.22 22.20
N ALA A 675 0.12 22.16 21.08
CA ALA A 675 -1.33 22.31 21.09
C ALA A 675 -1.95 21.05 21.73
N TYR A 676 -2.10 21.06 23.05
CA TYR A 676 -2.49 19.91 23.85
C TYR A 676 -3.55 20.31 24.87
N ILE A 677 -4.79 19.86 24.65
CA ILE A 677 -5.91 20.02 25.57
C ILE A 677 -6.14 18.65 26.22
N ARG A 678 -5.88 18.54 27.52
CA ARG A 678 -5.82 17.24 28.20
C ARG A 678 -7.13 16.45 28.06
N GLU A 679 -8.27 17.11 28.13
CA GLU A 679 -9.60 16.51 28.02
C GLU A 679 -9.85 15.89 26.63
N GLU A 680 -9.23 16.43 25.58
CA GLU A 680 -9.42 16.02 24.19
C GLU A 680 -8.30 15.11 23.69
N ASP A 681 -7.06 15.34 24.13
CA ASP A 681 -5.83 14.78 23.56
C ASP A 681 -5.20 13.67 24.41
N HIS A 682 -5.66 13.45 25.65
CA HIS A 682 -5.10 12.45 26.55
C HIS A 682 -5.21 11.04 25.98
N LEU A 683 -4.06 10.45 25.65
CA LEU A 683 -4.02 9.13 25.05
C LEU A 683 -4.12 8.04 26.12
N THR A 684 -5.05 7.11 25.94
CA THR A 684 -5.25 5.96 26.82
C THR A 684 -4.97 4.66 26.07
N SER A 685 -4.40 3.65 26.75
CA SER A 685 -4.14 2.34 26.16
C SER A 685 -4.59 1.23 27.09
N HIS A 686 -5.12 0.16 26.50
CA HIS A 686 -5.48 -1.07 27.22
C HIS A 686 -4.39 -2.16 27.10
N LEU A 687 -3.30 -1.89 26.36
CA LEU A 687 -2.20 -2.83 26.20
C LEU A 687 -1.35 -2.89 27.48
N ARG A 688 -1.07 -4.11 27.96
CA ARG A 688 -0.19 -4.37 29.10
C ARG A 688 0.89 -5.39 28.72
N ILE A 689 1.91 -4.89 28.05
CA ILE A 689 3.09 -5.63 27.60
C ILE A 689 4.14 -5.65 28.71
N ASN A 690 4.37 -4.52 29.40
CA ASN A 690 5.47 -4.34 30.36
C ASN A 690 5.11 -4.79 31.80
N ALA A 691 4.38 -5.90 31.96
CA ALA A 691 3.89 -6.35 33.27
C ALA A 691 4.99 -6.77 34.27
N SER A 692 6.24 -6.92 33.82
CA SER A 692 7.42 -7.29 34.62
C SER A 692 8.41 -6.13 34.77
N SER A 693 8.94 -5.97 35.97
CA SER A 693 9.72 -4.88 36.60
C SER A 693 10.95 -4.26 35.89
N GLU A 694 11.12 -4.33 34.57
CA GLU A 694 12.21 -3.62 33.88
C GLU A 694 11.79 -2.19 33.47
N PRO A 695 12.72 -1.20 33.46
CA PRO A 695 12.38 0.16 33.10
C PRO A 695 12.15 0.30 31.59
N PHE A 696 10.87 0.27 31.20
CA PHE A 696 10.35 0.54 29.85
C PHE A 696 10.59 1.99 29.36
N PHE A 697 10.90 2.90 30.28
CA PHE A 697 11.30 4.27 29.99
C PHE A 697 12.63 4.53 30.71
N ARG A 698 13.72 4.65 29.96
CA ARG A 698 15.08 4.69 30.53
C ARG A 698 15.89 5.87 30.02
N GLU A 699 16.47 6.59 30.96
CA GLU A 699 17.50 7.58 30.70
C GLU A 699 18.90 6.95 30.76
N VAL A 700 19.75 7.30 29.80
CA VAL A 700 21.18 6.96 29.79
C VAL A 700 21.99 8.24 29.88
N GLU A 701 22.56 8.52 31.04
CA GLU A 701 23.33 9.73 31.29
C GLU A 701 24.81 9.54 30.89
N LEU A 702 25.37 10.53 30.19
CA LEU A 702 26.79 10.66 29.84
C LEU A 702 27.38 11.91 30.51
N VAL A 703 28.69 11.88 30.78
CA VAL A 703 29.37 12.95 31.52
C VAL A 703 29.77 14.11 30.61
N ASP A 704 30.43 13.83 29.48
CA ASP A 704 30.95 14.88 28.58
C ASP A 704 30.46 14.76 27.14
N GLU A 705 29.73 15.79 26.66
CA GLU A 705 29.34 15.92 25.25
C GLU A 705 30.50 15.88 24.25
N LYS A 706 31.72 16.22 24.68
CA LYS A 706 32.90 16.22 23.80
C LYS A 706 33.66 14.89 23.77
N ASP A 707 33.35 13.96 24.67
CA ASP A 707 34.00 12.66 24.71
C ASP A 707 33.31 11.69 23.74
N ASN A 708 33.87 11.60 22.53
CA ASN A 708 33.34 10.69 21.51
C ASN A 708 33.59 9.21 21.85
N ASP A 709 34.60 8.90 22.67
CA ASP A 709 34.92 7.53 23.05
C ASP A 709 33.92 7.04 24.11
N GLU A 710 33.62 7.88 25.12
CA GLU A 710 32.53 7.62 26.09
C GLU A 710 31.20 7.39 25.35
N PHE A 711 30.85 8.28 24.41
CA PHE A 711 29.63 8.14 23.62
C PHE A 711 29.57 6.81 22.87
N LYS A 712 30.67 6.43 22.20
CA LYS A 712 30.74 5.18 21.44
C LYS A 712 30.57 3.96 22.34
N ASP A 713 31.28 3.91 23.47
CA ASP A 713 31.24 2.77 24.39
C ASP A 713 29.85 2.60 25.01
N VAL A 714 29.26 3.70 25.47
CA VAL A 714 27.89 3.70 26.01
C VAL A 714 26.89 3.32 24.92
N PHE A 715 27.00 3.87 23.72
CA PHE A 715 26.12 3.53 22.60
C PHE A 715 26.20 2.04 22.22
N CYS A 716 27.38 1.47 22.06
CA CYS A 716 27.53 0.05 21.74
C CYS A 716 26.95 -0.83 22.88
N ARG A 717 27.17 -0.46 24.15
CA ARG A 717 26.65 -1.21 25.31
C ARG A 717 25.12 -1.21 25.33
N GLU A 718 24.50 -0.04 25.19
CA GLU A 718 23.04 0.08 25.21
C GLU A 718 22.40 -0.57 23.98
N LEU A 719 23.02 -0.44 22.80
CA LEU A 719 22.54 -1.10 21.58
C LEU A 719 22.51 -2.63 21.74
N ARG A 720 23.54 -3.24 22.36
CA ARG A 720 23.57 -4.68 22.66
C ARG A 720 22.47 -5.07 23.64
N SER A 721 22.35 -4.35 24.76
CA SER A 721 21.33 -4.63 25.77
C SER A 721 19.91 -4.56 25.18
N LEU A 722 19.62 -3.54 24.37
CA LEU A 722 18.31 -3.39 23.73
C LEU A 722 18.05 -4.47 22.68
N TYR A 723 19.07 -4.90 21.94
CA TYR A 723 18.94 -5.97 20.96
C TYR A 723 18.66 -7.33 21.62
N GLU A 724 19.26 -7.61 22.77
CA GLU A 724 19.06 -8.86 23.53
C GLU A 724 17.63 -9.00 24.03
N VAL A 725 17.07 -7.95 24.66
CA VAL A 725 15.69 -7.95 25.20
C VAL A 725 14.61 -7.78 24.13
N MET A 726 14.98 -7.44 22.90
CA MET A 726 14.03 -7.29 21.80
C MET A 726 13.39 -8.62 21.41
N PRO A 727 12.08 -8.66 21.09
CA PRO A 727 11.44 -9.87 20.55
C PRO A 727 12.12 -10.39 19.28
N GLU A 728 12.01 -11.69 18.98
CA GLU A 728 12.61 -12.30 17.77
C GLU A 728 12.18 -11.64 16.45
N LYS A 729 10.95 -11.14 16.38
CA LYS A 729 10.43 -10.37 15.23
C LYS A 729 10.35 -8.87 15.50
N GLY A 730 11.08 -8.41 16.51
CA GLY A 730 11.03 -7.04 16.99
C GLY A 730 11.86 -6.09 16.14
N THR A 731 11.47 -4.80 16.16
CA THR A 731 12.22 -3.73 15.50
C THR A 731 12.70 -2.69 16.52
N LEU A 732 14.00 -2.45 16.54
CA LEU A 732 14.65 -1.38 17.30
C LEU A 732 14.88 -0.19 16.37
N ALA A 733 14.26 0.95 16.66
CA ALA A 733 14.44 2.17 15.89
C ALA A 733 15.32 3.18 16.62
N ILE A 734 16.41 3.58 15.97
CA ILE A 734 17.28 4.66 16.40
C ILE A 734 16.82 5.94 15.71
N LEU A 735 16.14 6.80 16.46
CA LEU A 735 15.57 8.04 15.91
C LEU A 735 16.53 9.20 16.10
N VAL A 736 16.85 9.87 15.00
CA VAL A 736 17.75 11.03 14.96
C VAL A 736 17.05 12.24 14.34
N ARG A 737 17.64 13.43 14.43
CA ARG A 737 17.06 14.66 13.88
C ARG A 737 17.48 14.91 12.44
N GLU A 738 18.69 14.51 12.05
CA GLU A 738 19.29 14.80 10.74
C GLU A 738 19.84 13.54 10.04
N ASN A 739 19.86 13.55 8.71
CA ASN A 739 20.45 12.45 7.93
C ASN A 739 21.95 12.24 8.23
N ASN A 740 22.68 13.31 8.54
CA ASN A 740 24.10 13.20 8.93
C ASN A 740 24.28 12.46 10.27
N GLU A 741 23.35 12.62 11.20
CA GLU A 741 23.34 11.88 12.47
C GLU A 741 23.04 10.39 12.21
N ALA A 742 22.12 10.08 11.28
CA ALA A 742 21.82 8.70 10.90
C ALA A 742 23.03 8.01 10.27
N GLU A 743 23.77 8.72 9.41
CA GLU A 743 25.01 8.22 8.82
C GLU A 743 26.11 8.00 9.87
N LYS A 744 26.23 8.89 10.88
CA LYS A 744 27.12 8.68 12.03
C LYS A 744 26.73 7.41 12.80
N ILE A 745 25.43 7.21 13.05
CA ILE A 745 24.93 6.01 13.73
C ILE A 745 25.20 4.74 12.91
N ARG A 746 25.02 4.78 11.58
CA ARG A 746 25.32 3.64 10.69
C ARG A 746 26.79 3.23 10.77
N GLN A 747 27.69 4.21 10.77
CA GLN A 747 29.13 3.99 10.92
C GLN A 747 29.45 3.39 12.29
N LEU A 748 28.92 3.98 13.37
CA LEU A 748 29.09 3.45 14.73
C LEU A 748 28.51 2.05 14.90
N GLY A 749 27.34 1.77 14.33
CA GLY A 749 26.74 0.43 14.32
C GLY A 749 27.66 -0.59 13.69
N SER A 750 28.25 -0.24 12.55
CA SER A 750 29.23 -1.10 11.86
C SER A 750 30.48 -1.35 12.71
N GLU A 751 30.94 -0.35 13.47
CA GLU A 751 32.04 -0.50 14.45
C GLU A 751 31.64 -1.33 15.68
N CYS A 752 30.35 -1.38 16.03
CA CYS A 752 29.80 -2.22 17.10
C CYS A 752 29.38 -3.63 16.60
N ASP A 753 29.65 -3.99 15.34
CA ASP A 753 29.24 -5.22 14.63
C ASP A 753 27.72 -5.40 14.42
N PHE A 754 26.96 -4.30 14.41
CA PHE A 754 25.54 -4.29 14.07
C PHE A 754 25.28 -3.71 12.68
N PHE A 755 24.50 -4.43 11.88
CA PHE A 755 23.92 -3.86 10.67
C PHE A 755 22.73 -2.97 11.05
N ILE A 756 22.88 -1.66 10.84
CA ILE A 756 21.81 -0.68 11.05
C ILE A 756 21.28 -0.27 9.69
N GLU A 757 20.02 -0.60 9.43
CA GLU A 757 19.31 -0.16 8.24
C GLU A 757 19.01 1.33 8.34
N THR A 758 19.55 2.14 7.45
CA THR A 758 19.15 3.54 7.36
C THR A 758 18.12 3.73 6.27
N ASP A 759 17.25 4.74 6.41
CA ASP A 759 16.52 5.32 5.26
C ASP A 759 17.18 6.63 4.81
N ALA A 760 18.27 7.02 5.47
CA ALA A 760 18.92 8.32 5.33
C ALA A 760 19.71 8.41 4.02
N GLY A 761 19.03 8.17 2.89
CA GLY A 761 19.46 8.57 1.56
C GLY A 761 20.94 8.31 1.35
N GLY A 762 21.36 7.06 1.48
CA GLY A 762 22.58 6.62 0.85
C GLY A 762 22.33 6.68 -0.65
N ASN A 763 22.32 7.87 -1.25
CA ASN A 763 22.13 8.05 -2.70
C ASN A 763 22.88 6.91 -3.37
N LEU A 764 22.23 6.11 -4.21
CA LEU A 764 22.82 4.91 -4.81
C LEU A 764 24.26 5.17 -5.27
N PHE A 765 24.49 6.34 -5.89
CA PHE A 765 25.77 6.81 -6.39
C PHE A 765 26.84 7.20 -5.35
N GLN A 766 26.52 7.25 -4.07
CA GLN A 766 27.44 7.51 -2.96
C GLN A 766 27.83 6.23 -2.20
N LEU A 767 27.14 5.11 -2.44
CA LEU A 767 27.41 3.83 -1.78
C LEU A 767 28.75 3.23 -2.21
N GLU A 768 29.36 2.44 -1.33
CA GLU A 768 30.63 1.76 -1.60
C GLU A 768 30.52 0.81 -2.81
N SER A 769 29.38 0.14 -3.01
CA SER A 769 29.11 -0.69 -4.19
C SER A 769 29.24 0.10 -5.51
N THR A 770 28.74 1.34 -5.54
CA THR A 770 28.84 2.21 -6.72
C THR A 770 30.23 2.80 -6.88
N LEU A 771 30.86 3.24 -5.79
CA LEU A 771 32.23 3.74 -5.83
C LEU A 771 33.22 2.67 -6.26
N ASP A 772 33.01 1.42 -5.83
CA ASP A 772 33.80 0.26 -6.23
C ASP A 772 33.59 -0.07 -7.72
N LEU A 773 32.33 -0.09 -8.20
CA LEU A 773 32.06 -0.27 -9.63
C LEU A 773 32.69 0.86 -10.47
N TYR A 774 32.60 2.10 -10.02
CA TYR A 774 33.24 3.23 -10.70
C TYR A 774 34.76 3.08 -10.77
N LYS A 775 35.42 2.67 -9.68
CA LYS A 775 36.86 2.37 -9.68
C LYS A 775 37.21 1.20 -10.62
N LEU A 776 36.36 0.17 -10.70
CA LEU A 776 36.52 -0.93 -11.65
C LEU A 776 36.43 -0.44 -13.10
N VAL A 777 35.39 0.33 -13.45
CA VAL A 777 35.21 0.91 -14.79
C VAL A 777 36.41 1.80 -15.15
N MET A 778 36.86 2.64 -14.22
CA MET A 778 38.05 3.48 -14.41
C MET A 778 39.32 2.65 -14.66
N ALA A 779 39.51 1.54 -13.94
CA ALA A 779 40.65 0.64 -14.12
C ALA A 779 40.60 -0.13 -15.44
N LEU A 780 39.41 -0.56 -15.88
CA LEU A 780 39.21 -1.21 -17.18
C LEU A 780 39.47 -0.24 -18.35
N GLN A 781 38.98 0.99 -18.25
CA GLN A 781 39.23 2.04 -19.25
C GLN A 781 40.71 2.47 -19.29
N ASN A 782 41.38 2.49 -18.13
CA ASN A 782 42.74 2.99 -17.97
C ASN A 782 43.71 1.88 -17.51
N SER A 783 43.68 0.73 -18.18
CA SER A 783 44.45 -0.47 -17.78
C SER A 783 45.97 -0.32 -17.83
N GLN A 784 46.50 0.74 -18.44
CA GLN A 784 47.93 1.09 -18.44
C GLN A 784 48.27 2.22 -17.44
N SER A 785 47.38 2.47 -16.48
CA SER A 785 47.58 3.49 -15.45
C SER A 785 47.79 2.85 -14.08
N PRO A 786 49.02 2.94 -13.50
CA PRO A 786 49.30 2.42 -12.17
C PRO A 786 48.34 2.93 -11.09
N LYS A 787 47.95 4.20 -11.17
CA LYS A 787 47.03 4.82 -10.22
C LYS A 787 45.67 4.14 -10.21
N HIS A 788 45.09 3.87 -11.38
CA HIS A 788 43.76 3.27 -11.47
C HIS A 788 43.79 1.78 -11.08
N LEU A 789 44.83 1.05 -11.47
CA LEU A 789 45.04 -0.33 -11.05
C LEU A 789 45.24 -0.44 -9.54
N PHE A 790 46.05 0.43 -8.95
CA PHE A 790 46.26 0.48 -7.50
C PHE A 790 44.95 0.81 -6.74
N ASN A 791 44.18 1.77 -7.24
CA ASN A 791 42.89 2.12 -6.62
C ASN A 791 41.91 0.94 -6.60
N LEU A 792 41.99 0.00 -7.55
CA LEU A 792 41.13 -1.17 -7.59
C LEU A 792 41.37 -2.12 -6.39
N TYR A 793 42.57 -2.16 -5.82
CA TYR A 793 42.88 -2.94 -4.60
C TYR A 793 42.17 -2.42 -3.34
N SER A 794 41.63 -1.20 -3.38
CA SER A 794 40.83 -0.65 -2.28
C SER A 794 39.37 -1.07 -2.32
N THR A 795 38.96 -1.83 -3.34
CA THR A 795 37.56 -2.21 -3.58
C THR A 795 37.28 -3.62 -3.09
N CYS A 796 35.99 -3.96 -2.96
CA CYS A 796 35.58 -5.31 -2.61
C CYS A 796 35.75 -6.35 -3.73
N TYR A 797 36.15 -5.94 -4.95
CA TYR A 797 36.43 -6.84 -6.07
C TYR A 797 37.78 -7.57 -5.95
N VAL A 798 38.66 -7.11 -5.04
CA VAL A 798 40.03 -7.60 -4.94
C VAL A 798 40.28 -8.19 -3.56
N ASN A 799 40.50 -9.51 -3.51
CA ASN A 799 40.83 -10.24 -2.28
C ASN A 799 42.34 -10.38 -2.05
N LYS A 800 43.15 -9.62 -2.80
CA LYS A 800 44.62 -9.65 -2.73
C LYS A 800 45.13 -8.42 -1.97
N TYR A 801 46.14 -8.60 -1.13
CA TYR A 801 46.81 -7.50 -0.44
C TYR A 801 48.12 -7.13 -1.14
N ILE A 802 48.37 -5.83 -1.36
CA ILE A 802 49.70 -5.33 -1.77
C ILE A 802 50.32 -4.50 -0.64
N PRO A 803 51.52 -4.86 -0.16
CA PRO A 803 52.26 -4.04 0.78
C PRO A 803 52.68 -2.71 0.14
N LYS A 804 52.26 -1.57 0.72
CA LYS A 804 52.65 -0.23 0.24
C LYS A 804 54.17 -0.02 0.21
N ALA A 805 54.90 -0.66 1.13
CA ALA A 805 56.37 -0.60 1.18
C ALA A 805 57.03 -1.18 -0.08
N MET A 806 56.44 -2.21 -0.68
CA MET A 806 56.93 -2.82 -1.92
C MET A 806 56.70 -1.92 -3.13
N LEU A 807 55.55 -1.24 -3.21
CA LEU A 807 55.30 -0.29 -4.31
C LEU A 807 56.22 0.94 -4.22
N ASN A 808 56.54 1.38 -3.00
CA ASN A 808 57.46 2.49 -2.78
C ASN A 808 58.91 2.16 -3.17
N SER A 809 59.33 0.88 -3.12
CA SER A 809 60.68 0.47 -3.54
C SER A 809 60.90 0.55 -5.06
N PHE A 810 59.83 0.71 -5.84
CA PHE A 810 59.92 0.98 -7.27
C PHE A 810 60.23 2.46 -7.60
N HIS A 811 60.42 3.34 -6.62
CA HIS A 811 60.84 4.74 -6.80
C HIS A 811 59.97 5.53 -7.80
N GLN A 812 58.67 5.28 -7.84
CA GLN A 812 57.72 5.90 -8.80
C GLN A 812 58.01 5.57 -10.29
N ASP A 813 58.82 4.55 -10.58
CA ASP A 813 59.06 4.06 -11.94
C ASP A 813 57.79 3.40 -12.50
N LYS A 814 57.15 4.10 -13.44
CA LYS A 814 55.86 3.71 -14.01
C LYS A 814 55.92 2.34 -14.70
N GLU A 815 57.00 2.02 -15.40
CA GLU A 815 57.11 0.76 -16.15
C GLU A 815 57.28 -0.43 -15.21
N LYS A 816 58.11 -0.30 -14.17
CA LYS A 816 58.26 -1.34 -13.14
C LYS A 816 56.96 -1.61 -12.40
N ILE A 817 56.21 -0.56 -12.07
CA ILE A 817 54.91 -0.69 -11.40
C ILE A 817 53.88 -1.34 -12.34
N LEU A 818 53.87 -0.99 -13.63
CA LEU A 818 53.01 -1.65 -14.62
C LEU A 818 53.37 -3.11 -14.83
N GLN A 819 54.67 -3.43 -14.88
CA GLN A 819 55.13 -4.81 -14.97
C GLN A 819 54.67 -5.62 -13.75
N PHE A 820 54.81 -5.06 -12.54
CA PHE A 820 54.29 -5.68 -11.33
C PHE A 820 52.79 -6.00 -11.42
N PHE A 821 51.96 -5.06 -11.89
CA PHE A 821 50.52 -5.31 -12.05
C PHE A 821 50.16 -6.26 -13.20
N ARG A 822 51.03 -6.41 -14.21
CA ARG A 822 50.86 -7.46 -15.25
C ARG A 822 51.13 -8.85 -14.68
N GLU A 823 52.15 -8.97 -13.83
CA GLU A 823 52.50 -10.22 -13.15
C GLU A 823 51.53 -10.54 -12.00
N ASN A 824 50.97 -9.52 -11.36
CA ASN A 824 50.05 -9.63 -10.24
C ASN A 824 48.76 -8.83 -10.54
N PRO A 825 47.88 -9.32 -11.42
CA PRO A 825 46.66 -8.60 -11.76
C PRO A 825 45.71 -8.49 -10.56
N PRO A 826 44.96 -7.38 -10.44
CA PRO A 826 44.02 -7.16 -9.34
C PRO A 826 42.94 -8.24 -9.26
N ILE A 827 42.43 -8.65 -10.42
CA ILE A 827 41.40 -9.68 -10.58
C ILE A 827 41.97 -10.79 -11.46
N ASP A 828 41.72 -12.04 -11.09
CA ASP A 828 42.14 -13.19 -11.89
C ASP A 828 41.42 -13.19 -13.25
N GLY A 829 42.16 -13.45 -14.34
CA GLY A 829 41.62 -13.33 -15.69
C GLY A 829 41.56 -11.90 -16.26
N TRP A 830 42.21 -10.91 -15.63
CA TRP A 830 42.21 -9.50 -16.06
C TRP A 830 42.45 -9.28 -17.56
N ALA A 831 43.46 -9.95 -18.13
CA ALA A 831 43.78 -9.83 -19.56
C ALA A 831 42.65 -10.35 -20.46
N GLU A 832 41.93 -11.38 -20.03
CA GLU A 832 40.80 -11.94 -20.75
C GLU A 832 39.62 -10.96 -20.76
N TYR A 833 39.29 -10.35 -19.62
CA TYR A 833 38.24 -9.32 -19.57
C TYR A 833 38.53 -8.12 -20.46
N LEU A 834 39.80 -7.69 -20.54
CA LEU A 834 40.22 -6.63 -21.47
C LEU A 834 40.06 -7.04 -22.95
N MET A 835 40.20 -8.33 -23.26
CA MET A 835 39.91 -8.85 -24.61
C MET A 835 38.40 -8.96 -24.86
N GLN A 836 37.63 -9.44 -23.89
CA GLN A 836 36.17 -9.54 -23.98
C GLN A 836 35.53 -8.17 -24.19
N LEU A 837 36.00 -7.11 -23.51
CA LEU A 837 35.52 -5.73 -23.71
C LEU A 837 35.66 -5.20 -25.14
N LYS A 838 36.50 -5.82 -25.97
CA LYS A 838 36.65 -5.46 -27.40
C LYS A 838 35.63 -6.17 -28.30
N ARG A 839 34.95 -7.20 -27.80
CA ARG A 839 34.11 -8.12 -28.60
C ARG A 839 32.69 -8.26 -28.07
N GLU A 840 32.51 -8.05 -26.76
CA GLU A 840 31.27 -8.26 -26.03
C GLU A 840 30.70 -6.95 -25.47
N PRO A 841 29.37 -6.88 -25.21
CA PRO A 841 28.76 -5.76 -24.53
C PRO A 841 29.35 -5.49 -23.14
N VAL A 842 29.53 -4.22 -22.78
CA VAL A 842 30.19 -3.81 -21.53
C VAL A 842 29.51 -4.40 -20.29
N LEU A 843 28.17 -4.38 -20.23
CA LEU A 843 27.41 -4.93 -19.09
C LEU A 843 27.60 -6.45 -18.94
N PHE A 844 27.78 -7.18 -20.04
CA PHE A 844 28.05 -8.62 -20.00
C PHE A 844 29.40 -8.90 -19.34
N VAL A 845 30.45 -8.19 -19.76
CA VAL A 845 31.80 -8.38 -19.18
C VAL A 845 31.83 -7.98 -17.70
N LEU A 846 31.19 -6.85 -17.34
CA LEU A 846 31.09 -6.44 -15.93
C LEU A 846 30.34 -7.48 -15.08
N ARG A 847 29.28 -8.10 -15.62
CA ARG A 847 28.55 -9.18 -14.95
C ARG A 847 29.40 -10.43 -14.79
N ASN A 848 30.23 -10.78 -15.77
CA ASN A 848 31.18 -11.88 -15.63
C ASN A 848 32.19 -11.61 -14.52
N ILE A 849 32.77 -10.40 -14.47
CA ILE A 849 33.67 -10.02 -13.38
C ILE A 849 32.98 -10.20 -12.02
N LEU A 850 31.73 -9.76 -11.88
CA LEU A 850 30.96 -9.92 -10.64
C LEU A 850 30.77 -11.36 -10.20
N LEU A 851 30.44 -12.25 -11.14
CA LEU A 851 30.23 -13.67 -10.84
C LEU A 851 31.54 -14.35 -10.41
N HIS A 852 32.69 -13.86 -10.88
CA HIS A 852 34.00 -14.40 -10.50
C HIS A 852 34.53 -13.82 -9.19
N THR A 853 34.34 -12.51 -8.94
CA THR A 853 34.91 -11.85 -7.76
C THR A 853 34.00 -11.86 -6.55
N ILE A 854 32.69 -11.99 -6.75
CA ILE A 854 31.67 -12.07 -5.69
C ILE A 854 31.89 -10.98 -4.61
N PRO A 855 31.94 -9.69 -4.99
CA PRO A 855 32.47 -8.63 -4.13
C PRO A 855 31.68 -8.42 -2.83
N TRP A 856 30.41 -8.83 -2.79
CA TRP A 856 29.62 -8.75 -1.57
C TRP A 856 30.13 -9.65 -0.44
N GLU A 857 30.72 -10.82 -0.72
CA GLU A 857 31.30 -11.69 0.32
C GLU A 857 32.52 -11.04 0.98
N SER A 858 33.35 -10.38 0.18
CA SER A 858 34.50 -9.60 0.64
C SER A 858 34.06 -8.41 1.47
N TYR A 859 32.95 -7.77 1.09
CA TYR A 859 32.33 -6.69 1.86
C TYR A 859 31.81 -7.19 3.23
N GLY A 860 31.05 -8.29 3.26
CA GLY A 860 30.54 -8.87 4.50
C GLY A 860 31.63 -9.35 5.45
N SER A 861 32.74 -9.87 4.91
CA SER A 861 33.89 -10.33 5.68
C SER A 861 34.63 -9.22 6.45
N LYS A 862 34.34 -7.93 6.17
CA LYS A 862 34.85 -6.80 6.96
C LYS A 862 34.24 -6.75 8.37
N PHE A 863 33.08 -7.38 8.58
CA PHE A 863 32.31 -7.32 9.83
C PHE A 863 32.29 -8.71 10.48
N LYS A 864 33.17 -8.95 11.46
CA LYS A 864 33.61 -10.30 11.87
C LYS A 864 33.00 -10.82 13.16
N HIS A 865 32.41 -9.99 14.02
CA HIS A 865 32.07 -10.43 15.39
C HIS A 865 30.61 -10.90 15.59
N GLN A 866 29.74 -10.79 14.59
CA GLN A 866 28.39 -11.38 14.60
C GLN A 866 28.06 -12.08 13.26
N PRO A 867 27.98 -13.43 13.21
CA PRO A 867 27.67 -14.17 11.98
C PRO A 867 26.32 -13.79 11.35
N GLU A 868 25.32 -13.44 12.16
CA GLU A 868 24.00 -13.02 11.67
C GLU A 868 24.04 -11.68 10.92
N SER A 869 24.87 -10.75 11.37
CA SER A 869 25.06 -9.43 10.74
C SER A 869 25.80 -9.53 9.41
N ARG A 870 26.77 -10.45 9.27
CA ARG A 870 27.55 -10.64 8.05
C ARG A 870 26.68 -10.80 6.80
N TYR A 871 25.73 -11.73 6.84
CA TYR A 871 24.81 -11.99 5.72
C TYR A 871 24.02 -10.72 5.30
N LEU A 872 23.67 -9.86 6.26
CA LEU A 872 22.95 -8.61 5.99
C LEU A 872 23.81 -7.62 5.21
N PHE A 873 25.09 -7.46 5.58
CA PHE A 873 26.05 -6.63 4.84
C PHE A 873 26.28 -7.15 3.41
N GLU A 874 26.44 -8.47 3.23
CA GLU A 874 26.60 -9.09 1.91
C GLU A 874 25.37 -8.81 1.03
N ARG A 875 24.17 -9.05 1.57
CA ARG A 875 22.91 -8.82 0.87
C ARG A 875 22.72 -7.34 0.52
N PHE A 876 23.06 -6.43 1.43
CA PHE A 876 23.00 -4.98 1.20
C PHE A 876 23.88 -4.55 0.02
N TYR A 877 25.15 -4.97 0.01
CA TYR A 877 26.07 -4.65 -1.09
C TYR A 877 25.55 -5.18 -2.42
N LYS A 878 25.12 -6.46 -2.44
CA LYS A 878 24.60 -7.12 -3.64
C LYS A 878 23.36 -6.43 -4.20
N ARG A 879 22.33 -6.17 -3.38
CA ARG A 879 21.06 -5.60 -3.85
C ARG A 879 21.23 -4.19 -4.43
N ASN A 880 22.09 -3.38 -3.81
CA ASN A 880 22.37 -2.03 -4.30
C ASN A 880 23.21 -2.06 -5.58
N LEU A 881 24.12 -3.03 -5.71
CA LEU A 881 24.84 -3.22 -6.95
C LEU A 881 23.88 -3.68 -8.08
N ASP A 882 22.99 -4.63 -7.82
CA ASP A 882 21.97 -5.07 -8.77
C ASP A 882 21.09 -3.88 -9.22
N GLN A 883 20.66 -3.04 -8.28
CA GLN A 883 19.92 -1.82 -8.60
C GLN A 883 20.71 -0.86 -9.49
N LEU A 884 22.01 -0.66 -9.21
CA LEU A 884 22.86 0.18 -10.05
C LEU A 884 22.91 -0.33 -11.49
N PHE A 885 22.98 -1.66 -11.68
CA PHE A 885 22.91 -2.25 -13.03
C PHE A 885 21.56 -2.00 -13.71
N GLU A 886 20.44 -2.06 -12.97
CA GLU A 886 19.12 -1.72 -13.51
C GLU A 886 19.03 -0.25 -13.91
N VAL A 887 19.50 0.68 -13.06
CA VAL A 887 19.53 2.13 -13.35
C VAL A 887 20.38 2.42 -14.58
N ILE A 888 21.56 1.77 -14.70
CA ILE A 888 22.41 1.88 -15.89
C ILE A 888 21.64 1.35 -17.11
N SER A 889 21.01 0.18 -17.01
CA SER A 889 20.26 -0.42 -18.13
C SER A 889 19.11 0.47 -18.61
N GLN A 890 18.35 1.07 -17.68
CA GLN A 890 17.24 1.99 -18.01
C GLN A 890 17.75 3.30 -18.60
N SER A 891 18.87 3.83 -18.11
CA SER A 891 19.44 5.10 -18.57
C SER A 891 19.99 5.03 -20.00
N PHE A 892 20.31 3.84 -20.49
CA PHE A 892 20.86 3.59 -21.83
C PHE A 892 19.94 2.72 -22.69
N ASP A 893 18.64 2.66 -22.37
CA ASP A 893 17.68 1.91 -23.17
C ASP A 893 17.62 2.47 -24.60
N GLY A 894 17.77 1.59 -25.60
CA GLY A 894 17.87 1.96 -27.02
C GLY A 894 19.23 2.52 -27.49
N ASP A 895 20.23 2.63 -26.63
CA ASP A 895 21.53 3.28 -26.92
C ASP A 895 22.72 2.32 -26.76
N TYR A 896 23.71 2.37 -27.66
CA TYR A 896 24.92 1.54 -27.49
C TYR A 896 25.81 2.07 -26.35
N LEU A 897 25.96 1.26 -25.28
CA LEU A 897 26.74 1.59 -24.09
C LEU A 897 28.23 1.23 -24.26
N THR A 898 29.09 2.24 -24.13
CA THR A 898 30.55 2.08 -24.11
C THR A 898 31.11 2.32 -22.71
N LEU A 899 32.33 1.85 -22.43
CA LEU A 899 33.03 2.12 -21.16
C LEU A 899 33.16 3.62 -20.87
N ASN A 900 33.40 4.44 -21.89
CA ASN A 900 33.52 5.89 -21.73
C ASN A 900 32.16 6.53 -21.38
N LYS A 901 31.08 6.14 -22.06
CA LYS A 901 29.72 6.61 -21.71
C LYS A 901 29.35 6.22 -20.28
N LEU A 902 29.66 4.99 -19.87
CA LEU A 902 29.40 4.50 -18.53
C LEU A 902 30.22 5.25 -17.47
N GLU A 903 31.52 5.47 -17.71
CA GLU A 903 32.38 6.24 -16.81
C GLU A 903 31.86 7.68 -16.64
N GLN A 904 31.52 8.36 -17.73
CA GLN A 904 31.00 9.71 -17.68
C GLN A 904 29.68 9.77 -16.93
N PHE A 905 28.77 8.83 -17.17
CA PHE A 905 27.51 8.72 -16.46
C PHE A 905 27.73 8.56 -14.95
N LEU A 906 28.51 7.56 -14.53
CA LEU A 906 28.80 7.34 -13.11
C LEU A 906 29.48 8.56 -12.48
N ARG A 907 30.47 9.15 -13.16
CA ARG A 907 31.17 10.36 -12.69
C ARG A 907 30.20 11.52 -12.47
N ILE A 908 29.32 11.81 -13.42
CA ILE A 908 28.33 12.88 -13.31
C ILE A 908 27.40 12.60 -12.12
N MET A 909 26.86 11.39 -12.03
CA MET A 909 25.93 11.02 -10.95
C MET A 909 26.58 11.11 -9.56
N ILE A 910 27.84 10.66 -9.43
CA ILE A 910 28.64 10.73 -8.20
C ILE A 910 28.94 12.18 -7.82
N ILE A 911 29.48 12.99 -8.74
CA ILE A 911 29.90 14.38 -8.47
C ILE A 911 28.71 15.28 -8.15
N THR A 912 27.62 15.13 -8.90
CA THR A 912 26.40 15.92 -8.71
C THR A 912 25.61 15.48 -7.47
N LYS A 913 26.01 14.38 -6.83
CA LYS A 913 25.28 13.74 -5.72
C LYS A 913 23.81 13.55 -6.06
N GLN A 914 23.55 13.07 -7.27
CA GLN A 914 22.19 12.77 -7.74
C GLN A 914 21.47 11.91 -6.70
N ALA A 915 20.26 12.31 -6.36
CA ALA A 915 19.44 11.67 -5.35
C ALA A 915 18.67 10.54 -6.01
N GLU A 916 19.31 9.37 -6.07
CA GLU A 916 18.68 8.11 -6.47
C GLU A 916 18.52 7.26 -5.22
N GLU A 917 17.30 6.84 -4.92
CA GLU A 917 17.02 5.99 -3.77
C GLU A 917 17.73 4.64 -3.96
N ASN A 918 18.20 4.06 -2.87
CA ASN A 918 18.86 2.76 -2.90
C ASN A 918 17.89 1.66 -2.44
N ARG A 919 18.26 0.37 -2.57
CA ARG A 919 17.47 -0.77 -2.09
C ARG A 919 17.88 -1.09 -0.66
N GLU A 920 17.55 -0.18 0.26
CA GLU A 920 17.84 -0.34 1.70
C GLU A 920 16.93 -1.36 2.39
N GLN A 921 15.67 -1.51 1.97
CA GLN A 921 14.71 -2.36 2.68
C GLN A 921 14.98 -3.86 2.47
N LEU A 922 15.65 -4.47 3.45
CA LEU A 922 15.65 -5.91 3.65
C LEU A 922 14.34 -6.28 4.37
N ASN A 923 13.49 -7.09 3.75
CA ASN A 923 12.25 -7.56 4.40
C ASN A 923 12.57 -8.68 5.42
N LEU A 924 13.37 -8.36 6.44
CA LEU A 924 13.86 -9.30 7.46
C LEU A 924 12.75 -9.79 8.39
N GLN A 925 11.67 -9.01 8.53
CA GLN A 925 10.49 -9.40 9.30
C GLN A 925 9.79 -10.62 8.70
N ALA A 926 9.71 -10.72 7.36
CA ALA A 926 9.17 -11.90 6.67
C ALA A 926 10.05 -13.15 6.88
N GLU A 927 11.35 -12.95 7.11
CA GLU A 927 12.32 -14.01 7.43
C GLU A 927 12.38 -14.32 8.94
N GLY A 928 11.59 -13.65 9.76
CA GLY A 928 11.46 -13.89 11.21
C GLY A 928 12.65 -13.42 12.05
N LYS A 929 13.43 -12.43 11.58
CA LYS A 929 14.63 -11.93 12.26
C LYS A 929 14.43 -10.55 12.89
N LYS A 930 15.23 -10.26 13.92
CA LYS A 930 15.39 -8.97 14.58
C LYS A 930 15.88 -7.91 13.60
N ARG A 931 15.38 -6.67 13.71
CA ARG A 931 15.74 -5.56 12.83
C ARG A 931 16.19 -4.33 13.62
N ILE A 932 17.27 -3.69 13.19
CA ILE A 932 17.71 -2.40 13.72
C ILE A 932 17.63 -1.38 12.58
N VAL A 933 16.84 -0.33 12.79
CA VAL A 933 16.66 0.75 11.82
C VAL A 933 17.14 2.07 12.41
N CYS A 934 17.71 2.94 11.59
CA CYS A 934 18.02 4.32 11.96
C CYS A 934 17.46 5.28 10.92
N MET A 935 16.64 6.23 11.38
CA MET A 935 15.99 7.17 10.48
C MET A 935 15.77 8.49 11.20
N THR A 936 15.52 9.54 10.40
CA THR A 936 15.09 10.79 10.99
C THR A 936 13.66 10.65 11.55
N VAL A 937 13.35 11.42 12.59
CA VAL A 937 11.99 11.45 13.16
C VAL A 937 10.91 11.81 12.12
N HIS A 938 11.26 12.58 11.08
CA HIS A 938 10.32 12.92 10.00
C HIS A 938 9.92 11.68 9.20
N LYS A 939 10.88 10.79 8.92
CA LYS A 939 10.65 9.53 8.21
C LYS A 939 9.97 8.47 9.06
N SER A 940 10.09 8.56 10.39
CA SER A 940 9.42 7.63 11.30
C SER A 940 7.92 7.89 11.44
N LYS A 941 7.42 9.03 10.96
CA LYS A 941 5.99 9.37 11.00
C LYS A 941 5.17 8.29 10.26
N GLY A 942 4.09 7.83 10.89
CA GLY A 942 3.28 6.71 10.40
C GLY A 942 3.78 5.32 10.82
N LEU A 943 5.09 5.16 11.05
CA LEU A 943 5.70 3.88 11.46
C LEU A 943 5.53 3.61 12.97
N GLU A 944 5.88 2.38 13.37
CA GLU A 944 5.85 1.90 14.76
C GLU A 944 6.97 0.88 15.00
N PHE A 945 7.51 0.89 16.22
CA PHE A 945 8.68 0.09 16.58
C PHE A 945 8.54 -0.46 18.00
N ASP A 946 9.01 -1.68 18.25
CA ASP A 946 9.01 -2.28 19.59
C ASP A 946 9.78 -1.43 20.59
N THR A 947 10.96 -0.97 20.18
CA THR A 947 11.85 -0.14 20.99
C THR A 947 12.27 1.09 20.18
N VAL A 948 12.22 2.26 20.80
CA VAL A 948 12.80 3.50 20.27
C VAL A 948 14.01 3.90 21.11
N PHE A 949 15.11 4.22 20.43
CA PHE A 949 16.34 4.70 21.02
C PHE A 949 16.72 6.07 20.45
N MET A 950 16.91 7.07 21.29
CA MET A 950 17.29 8.43 20.90
C MET A 950 18.68 8.79 21.43
N PRO A 951 19.74 8.63 20.62
CA PRO A 951 21.11 8.86 21.07
C PRO A 951 21.51 10.34 21.13
N PHE A 952 20.76 11.22 20.44
CA PHE A 952 21.05 12.66 20.40
C PHE A 952 19.84 13.46 20.89
N THR A 953 19.93 14.04 22.10
CA THR A 953 18.83 14.83 22.68
C THR A 953 19.28 16.17 23.30
N ASN A 954 20.57 16.40 23.43
CA ASN A 954 21.19 17.58 24.03
C ASN A 954 21.32 18.79 23.10
N ARG A 955 20.91 18.63 21.84
CA ARG A 955 20.95 19.67 20.82
C ARG A 955 20.29 20.98 21.30
N ASP A 956 21.01 22.08 21.19
CA ASP A 956 20.45 23.43 21.37
C ASP A 956 19.48 23.78 20.23
N LEU A 957 18.21 23.94 20.59
CA LEU A 957 17.10 24.22 19.67
C LEU A 957 17.00 25.71 19.31
N MET A 958 17.70 26.60 20.02
CA MET A 958 17.63 28.06 19.82
C MET A 958 18.83 28.64 19.04
N SER A 959 19.82 27.80 18.71
CA SER A 959 21.07 28.25 18.09
C SER A 959 20.90 28.80 16.67
N SER A 960 21.27 30.06 16.46
CA SER A 960 21.23 30.75 15.15
C SER A 960 22.19 30.17 14.09
N LYS A 961 23.18 29.37 14.51
CA LYS A 961 24.11 28.66 13.61
C LYS A 961 23.40 27.62 12.75
N LYS A 962 22.25 27.11 13.21
CA LYS A 962 21.51 26.01 12.56
C LYS A 962 20.38 26.46 11.63
N SER A 963 19.96 27.72 11.69
CA SER A 963 19.31 28.37 10.57
C SER A 963 20.16 28.15 9.33
N GLY A 964 19.60 27.52 8.28
CA GLY A 964 20.33 27.30 7.04
C GLY A 964 20.91 28.61 6.47
N PRO A 965 21.76 28.57 5.43
CA PRO A 965 22.32 29.77 4.84
C PRO A 965 21.26 30.71 4.26
N VAL A 966 20.02 30.24 4.09
CA VAL A 966 18.86 31.00 3.64
C VAL A 966 17.66 30.61 4.49
N GLU A 967 16.87 31.58 4.96
CA GLU A 967 15.53 31.39 5.52
C GLU A 967 14.56 32.36 4.88
N VAL A 968 13.31 31.90 4.72
CA VAL A 968 12.25 32.65 4.07
C VAL A 968 10.98 32.43 4.89
N ILE A 969 10.34 33.53 5.26
CA ILE A 969 9.07 33.59 5.98
C ILE A 969 8.09 34.33 5.08
N ASN A 970 6.96 33.71 4.80
CA ASN A 970 5.85 34.37 4.11
C ASN A 970 4.88 34.90 5.17
N LEU A 971 4.70 36.22 5.23
CA LEU A 971 3.77 36.86 6.15
C LEU A 971 2.42 37.08 5.46
N SER A 972 1.34 37.15 6.24
CA SER A 972 0.00 37.42 5.72
C SER A 972 0.01 38.69 4.85
N LYS A 973 -0.50 38.57 3.61
CA LYS A 973 -0.53 39.59 2.53
C LYS A 973 0.71 39.71 1.64
N GLY A 974 1.47 38.63 1.42
CA GLY A 974 2.54 38.59 0.40
C GLY A 974 3.82 39.30 0.79
N LYS A 975 4.03 39.57 2.09
CA LYS A 975 5.27 40.19 2.59
C LYS A 975 6.30 39.11 2.90
N ILE A 976 7.44 39.15 2.23
CA ILE A 976 8.48 38.12 2.33
C ILE A 976 9.59 38.58 3.26
N GLY A 977 9.67 37.97 4.44
CA GLY A 977 10.82 38.08 5.34
C GLY A 977 11.91 37.10 4.93
N TYR A 978 13.16 37.53 4.86
CA TYR A 978 14.27 36.61 4.58
C TYR A 978 15.54 36.89 5.39
N LYS A 979 16.28 35.80 5.62
CA LYS A 979 17.65 35.79 6.13
C LYS A 979 18.54 35.14 5.09
N PHE A 980 19.68 35.75 4.81
CA PHE A 980 20.67 35.31 3.85
C PHE A 980 22.04 35.43 4.48
N ARG A 981 22.73 34.31 4.75
CA ARG A 981 24.07 34.35 5.32
C ARG A 981 25.03 34.97 4.30
N LEU A 982 26.15 35.55 4.74
CA LEU A 982 27.26 36.04 3.90
C LEU A 982 28.57 35.31 4.27
N ASP A 983 29.56 35.30 3.38
CA ASP A 983 30.84 34.63 3.63
C ASP A 983 31.89 35.53 4.31
N THR A 984 31.72 36.86 4.31
CA THR A 984 32.79 37.74 4.77
C THR A 984 32.96 37.80 6.28
N PRO A 985 34.22 37.75 6.75
CA PRO A 985 34.60 37.99 8.12
C PRO A 985 34.72 39.50 8.38
N MET A 986 33.88 40.09 9.23
CA MET A 986 34.37 41.21 10.02
C MET A 986 35.27 40.64 11.09
N VAL A 987 36.53 41.08 11.14
CA VAL A 987 37.39 40.85 12.32
C VAL A 987 36.82 41.71 13.44
N ILE A 988 36.04 41.09 14.32
CA ILE A 988 35.66 41.68 15.60
C ILE A 988 36.41 40.85 16.64
N ASN A 989 37.42 41.45 17.27
CA ASN A 989 38.25 40.82 18.32
C ASN A 989 38.89 39.48 17.90
N GLU A 990 39.61 39.43 16.78
CA GLU A 990 40.41 38.26 16.34
C GLU A 990 39.65 36.95 15.99
N TYR A 991 38.31 36.96 15.98
CA TYR A 991 37.50 35.81 15.56
C TYR A 991 36.75 36.07 14.24
N LYS A 992 36.84 35.14 13.28
CA LYS A 992 36.01 35.14 12.05
C LYS A 992 34.56 34.82 12.43
N LYS A 993 33.62 35.75 12.19
CA LYS A 993 32.19 35.53 12.43
C LYS A 993 31.40 35.67 11.13
N GLU A 994 30.57 34.69 10.82
CA GLU A 994 29.59 34.76 9.72
C GLU A 994 28.52 35.82 10.06
N ILE A 995 28.13 36.64 9.08
CA ILE A 995 27.10 37.68 9.23
C ILE A 995 25.85 37.27 8.46
N ASP A 996 24.69 37.42 9.09
CA ASP A 996 23.39 37.18 8.47
C ASP A 996 22.80 38.50 7.96
N MET A 997 22.59 38.60 6.64
CA MET A 997 21.80 39.66 6.03
C MET A 997 20.31 39.37 6.24
N LYS A 998 19.59 40.27 6.93
CA LYS A 998 18.17 40.11 7.25
C LYS A 998 17.40 41.34 6.80
N ASN A 999 16.29 41.18 6.08
CA ASN A 999 15.42 42.31 5.75
C ASN A 999 14.59 42.77 6.97
N ASN A 1000 13.93 43.92 6.84
CA ASN A 1000 13.09 44.51 7.89
C ASN A 1000 11.99 43.55 8.38
N TYR A 1001 11.33 42.82 7.47
CA TYR A 1001 10.28 41.86 7.84
C TYR A 1001 10.80 40.69 8.66
N PHE A 1002 11.94 40.09 8.28
CA PHE A 1002 12.54 39.01 9.07
C PHE A 1002 12.98 39.49 10.46
N LYS A 1003 13.56 40.70 10.56
CA LYS A 1003 13.95 41.28 11.85
C LYS A 1003 12.76 41.46 12.80
N ALA A 1004 11.59 41.86 12.28
CA ALA A 1004 10.39 42.04 13.08
C ALA A 1004 9.84 40.71 13.66
N GLU A 1005 9.97 39.62 12.91
CA GLU A 1005 9.38 38.31 13.26
C GLU A 1005 10.39 37.31 13.84
N GLU A 1006 11.68 37.65 13.92
CA GLU A 1006 12.75 36.72 14.32
C GLU A 1006 12.49 36.04 15.68
N ASN A 1007 11.97 36.77 16.66
CA ASN A 1007 11.67 36.19 17.98
C ASN A 1007 10.51 35.19 17.92
N LYS A 1008 9.49 35.50 17.12
CA LYS A 1008 8.35 34.61 16.90
C LYS A 1008 8.78 33.35 16.16
N GLU A 1009 9.64 33.48 15.15
CA GLU A 1009 10.19 32.34 14.41
C GLU A 1009 11.00 31.40 15.30
N LYS A 1010 11.82 31.94 16.22
CA LYS A 1010 12.54 31.12 17.21
C LYS A 1010 11.59 30.37 18.15
N ILE A 1011 10.48 31.00 18.55
CA ILE A 1011 9.45 30.35 19.37
C ILE A 1011 8.77 29.23 18.58
N GLU A 1012 8.37 29.49 17.33
CA GLU A 1012 7.76 28.49 16.45
C GLU A 1012 8.69 27.33 16.13
N GLN A 1013 10.00 27.58 16.01
CA GLN A 1013 11.01 26.53 15.88
C GLN A 1013 11.02 25.61 17.12
N VAL A 1014 10.94 26.18 18.33
CA VAL A 1014 10.83 25.37 19.54
C VAL A 1014 9.54 24.56 19.54
N HIS A 1015 8.41 25.15 19.15
CA HIS A 1015 7.12 24.45 19.06
C HIS A 1015 7.18 23.28 18.05
N GLU A 1016 7.81 23.49 16.90
CA GLU A 1016 8.03 22.44 15.90
C GLU A 1016 8.91 21.31 16.45
N GLU A 1017 10.02 21.65 17.11
CA GLU A 1017 10.91 20.65 17.71
C GLU A 1017 10.24 19.88 18.87
N THR A 1018 9.29 20.49 19.59
CA THR A 1018 8.41 19.78 20.55
C THR A 1018 7.46 18.81 19.84
N ARG A 1019 6.86 19.18 18.70
CA ARG A 1019 6.04 18.27 17.89
C ARG A 1019 6.85 17.11 17.30
N ILE A 1020 8.08 17.37 16.86
CA ILE A 1020 9.01 16.33 16.40
C ILE A 1020 9.29 15.36 17.55
N LEU A 1021 9.58 15.85 18.76
CA LEU A 1021 9.77 14.99 19.92
C LEU A 1021 8.52 14.17 20.28
N TYR A 1022 7.31 14.77 20.22
CA TYR A 1022 6.04 14.06 20.37
C TYR A 1022 5.90 12.91 19.36
N VAL A 1023 6.23 13.15 18.09
CA VAL A 1023 6.23 12.09 17.06
C VAL A 1023 7.22 10.98 17.42
N ALA A 1024 8.44 11.32 17.82
CA ALA A 1024 9.48 10.37 18.19
C ALA A 1024 9.05 9.45 19.35
N MET A 1025 8.52 10.03 20.42
CA MET A 1025 8.05 9.29 21.60
C MET A 1025 6.89 8.35 21.24
N THR A 1026 5.92 8.83 20.45
CA THR A 1026 4.74 8.04 20.06
C THR A 1026 5.00 6.97 18.99
N ARG A 1027 6.25 6.76 18.56
CA ARG A 1027 6.62 5.61 17.71
C ARG A 1027 6.85 4.33 18.52
N ALA A 1028 7.16 4.46 19.80
CA ALA A 1028 7.49 3.33 20.67
C ALA A 1028 6.25 2.51 21.05
N ILE A 1029 6.36 1.18 20.95
CA ILE A 1029 5.36 0.23 21.42
C ILE A 1029 5.64 -0.17 22.87
N ARG A 1030 6.87 -0.64 23.17
CA ARG A 1030 7.23 -1.22 24.47
C ARG A 1030 8.20 -0.36 25.25
N ASN A 1031 9.29 0.06 24.60
CA ASN A 1031 10.44 0.66 25.26
C ASN A 1031 10.82 2.00 24.61
N PHE A 1032 11.14 2.99 25.44
CA PHE A 1032 11.69 4.27 25.02
C PHE A 1032 12.97 4.57 25.82
N VAL A 1033 14.08 4.67 25.11
CA VAL A 1033 15.40 4.94 25.70
C VAL A 1033 15.97 6.20 25.07
N TYR A 1034 16.55 7.08 25.89
CA TYR A 1034 17.18 8.31 25.41
C TYR A 1034 18.47 8.60 26.17
N MET A 1035 19.45 9.15 25.47
CA MET A 1035 20.72 9.57 26.05
C MET A 1035 20.67 11.04 26.46
N THR A 1036 21.32 11.41 27.57
CA THR A 1036 21.47 12.80 28.01
C THR A 1036 22.91 13.11 28.42
N TYR A 1037 23.25 14.39 28.50
CA TYR A 1037 24.55 14.86 28.96
C TYR A 1037 24.40 15.77 30.17
N SER A 1038 25.11 15.46 31.25
CA SER A 1038 25.08 16.25 32.50
C SER A 1038 25.68 17.65 32.30
N ASN A 1039 26.71 17.79 31.46
CA ASN A 1039 27.42 19.05 31.22
C ASN A 1039 26.81 19.93 30.11
N SER A 1040 25.68 19.53 29.51
CA SER A 1040 25.06 20.25 28.40
C SER A 1040 24.64 21.67 28.79
N THR A 1041 25.16 22.67 28.07
CA THR A 1041 24.87 24.10 28.29
C THR A 1041 23.62 24.58 27.56
N ALA A 1042 23.03 23.78 26.67
CA ALA A 1042 21.86 24.16 25.89
C ALA A 1042 20.65 24.48 26.79
N GLU A 1043 20.11 25.70 26.73
CA GLU A 1043 18.95 26.12 27.53
C GLU A 1043 17.67 25.39 27.15
N LYS A 1044 17.44 25.18 25.84
CA LYS A 1044 16.31 24.43 25.29
C LYS A 1044 16.82 23.28 24.43
N SER A 1045 16.52 22.06 24.85
CA SER A 1045 16.92 20.82 24.18
C SER A 1045 15.90 19.71 24.47
N TRP A 1046 15.90 18.65 23.66
CA TRP A 1046 15.00 17.52 23.89
C TRP A 1046 15.24 16.86 25.24
N GLN A 1047 16.50 16.70 25.69
CA GLN A 1047 16.77 16.17 27.04
C GLN A 1047 16.12 17.02 28.14
N LYS A 1048 16.06 18.35 27.98
CA LYS A 1048 15.42 19.22 28.97
C LYS A 1048 13.91 19.13 28.88
N PHE A 1049 13.34 19.06 27.68
CA PHE A 1049 11.89 18.92 27.50
C PHE A 1049 11.37 17.60 28.06
N ILE A 1050 12.20 16.55 28.05
CA ILE A 1050 11.96 15.30 28.78
C ILE A 1050 12.26 15.51 30.28
N LYS A 1051 13.42 16.03 30.69
CA LYS A 1051 13.79 16.15 32.12
C LYS A 1051 12.95 17.10 32.97
N GLU A 1052 12.29 18.10 32.39
CA GLU A 1052 11.32 19.00 33.07
C GLU A 1052 10.17 18.20 33.76
N GLU A 1053 10.15 16.86 33.63
CA GLU A 1053 9.33 15.84 34.29
C GLU A 1053 9.65 15.49 35.77
N ILE A 1054 10.84 15.81 36.32
CA ILE A 1054 11.33 15.17 37.57
C ILE A 1054 11.23 16.07 38.84
N THR A 1055 10.92 17.36 38.70
CA THR A 1055 10.74 18.30 39.83
C THR A 1055 9.31 18.71 40.07
#